data_AF-A0A4R0VN34-F1
#
_entry.id   AF-A0A4R0VN34-F1
#
_cell.length_a   1.000
_cell.length_b   1.000
_cell.length_c   1.000
_cell.angle_alpha   90.00
_cell.angle_beta   90.00
_cell.angle_gamma   90.00
#
_symmetry.space_group_name_H-M   'P 1'
#
loop_
_entity.id
_entity.type
_entity.pdbx_description
1 polymer ?
#
loop_
_entity_poly.entity_id
_entity_poly.type
_entity_poly.pdbx_seq_one_letter_code
_entity_poly.pdbx_strand_id
1 'polypeptide(L)'
;MSETNDVNDAIKHFPRLRARTLRFGCGAPRSAQTVGDGSRALFLRSDGPEDLVTALWLSWFDESGEHHETKLADPRELLGATADSEDVPAEEKARRERAREGGTGIVGYSADDDGNRIVFTINGRLFLTDIDWNDETGAPEPHTRELAGEWLDEDPAMYTPVLNPRIAPDGEHVLYTTGSYLMLVDIGGELGDRITAVYGVSVEDEDGNPAENTWKIGLAEFVAGEEMDRYDGFWWAPDSQHVLFESFDTADEPTWHISDPADPEKPDAGRRYPRALTRNADVYLTVITLAFDENDRYAGITGNADVDWDREAYEYVAAVNWRRGHDPLVLVQNRRQTRDQVLEVAVEADGAALGATRVLEEHANEQWIDLVHGTPAYTPDGRLVCSLNDMATDTNRLTMDGRPFTPAGWNVRTVLAVTDEDVLAVVQRAPEIAPEVPDAWADAAATESVFGDHDARSFDVVSIDYNGTITPVTTDSGQWTASRGERGIVVSGRDMRSARAQMRHILGEQSATIASTAAEPGFTPNVTFTRLGEHQLYTAIIAPSPESPYAHAEKLPVLMKPYGGPGFQQVIASQSFYWEGQWWADQGFLVVTADGRGTTGRGPAWDREIFEDMKDVTLADQVEAVNALPEAVARLNADVESRAAQPAAGDQADAENHPPALRATSRQREAIPMPDLDKVCMIGWSYGGFLSALAVLDAPNVFKAACAGAPPTDWTLYDTHYTERYLGLDPDVYYRNGIVQDAPKLERPLMLIHGFADDNVTIAHSLRLSQALMAAGRPHTFLPLTGITHMTNDETVAENLLTLQRDFLRDALA
;
A
#
# COMPACT_ATOMS: atom_id res chain seq x y z
N MET A 1 -22.85 -20.29 26.10
CA MET A 1 -22.55 -19.54 27.34
C MET A 1 -21.35 -18.70 27.00
N SER A 2 -21.54 -17.39 26.84
CA SER A 2 -20.54 -16.47 26.29
C SER A 2 -19.43 -16.24 27.30
N GLU A 3 -18.20 -16.61 26.95
CA GLU A 3 -17.01 -16.03 27.57
C GLU A 3 -17.04 -14.54 27.23
N THR A 4 -17.41 -13.70 28.19
CA THR A 4 -17.05 -12.28 28.16
C THR A 4 -15.53 -12.23 28.19
N ASN A 5 -14.91 -12.05 27.02
CA ASN A 5 -13.48 -11.78 26.92
C ASN A 5 -13.15 -10.58 27.81
N ASP A 6 -12.26 -10.78 28.78
CA ASP A 6 -11.73 -9.70 29.61
C ASP A 6 -10.87 -8.80 28.74
N VAL A 7 -11.27 -7.54 28.55
CA VAL A 7 -10.54 -6.54 27.73
C VAL A 7 -9.08 -6.42 28.19
N ASN A 8 -8.82 -6.49 29.49
CA ASN A 8 -7.46 -6.42 30.02
C ASN A 8 -6.62 -7.64 29.59
N ASP A 9 -7.23 -8.82 29.50
CA ASP A 9 -6.56 -10.03 29.04
C ASP A 9 -6.30 -9.99 27.52
N ALA A 10 -7.25 -9.45 26.74
CA ALA A 10 -7.09 -9.20 25.31
C ALA A 10 -5.93 -8.22 25.03
N ILE A 11 -5.89 -7.09 25.74
CA ILE A 11 -4.79 -6.11 25.66
C ILE A 11 -3.45 -6.77 26.01
N LYS A 12 -3.39 -7.57 27.07
CA LYS A 12 -2.14 -8.23 27.48
C LYS A 12 -1.57 -9.15 26.40
N HIS A 13 -2.42 -9.90 25.71
CA HIS A 13 -2.00 -10.87 24.68
C HIS A 13 -1.90 -10.27 23.27
N PHE A 14 -2.36 -9.03 23.08
CA PHE A 14 -2.41 -8.35 21.79
C PHE A 14 -1.10 -8.42 20.98
N PRO A 15 0.10 -8.13 21.53
CA PRO A 15 1.33 -8.13 20.72
C PRO A 15 1.62 -9.47 20.03
N ARG A 16 1.45 -10.59 20.76
CA ARG A 16 1.64 -11.94 20.19
C ARG A 16 0.55 -12.27 19.19
N LEU A 17 -0.72 -12.01 19.53
CA LEU A 17 -1.85 -12.29 18.65
C LEU A 17 -1.73 -11.52 17.32
N ARG A 18 -1.32 -10.25 17.38
CA ARG A 18 -1.07 -9.42 16.19
C ARG A 18 0.00 -10.04 15.29
N ALA A 19 1.08 -10.58 15.85
CA ALA A 19 2.13 -11.21 15.05
C ALA A 19 1.64 -12.53 14.39
N ARG A 20 1.03 -13.43 15.18
CA ARG A 20 0.51 -14.73 14.69
C ARG A 20 -0.55 -14.62 13.60
N THR A 21 -1.31 -13.52 13.59
CA THR A 21 -2.44 -13.30 12.68
C THR A 21 -2.05 -12.42 11.47
N LEU A 22 -0.76 -12.13 11.29
CA LEU A 22 -0.26 -11.15 10.31
C LEU A 22 -1.02 -9.82 10.38
N ARG A 23 -1.06 -9.23 11.57
CA ARG A 23 -1.78 -7.98 11.87
C ARG A 23 -3.29 -8.10 11.58
N PHE A 24 -3.88 -9.23 11.97
CA PHE A 24 -5.30 -9.55 11.73
C PHE A 24 -5.67 -9.57 10.24
N GLY A 25 -4.72 -10.03 9.41
CA GLY A 25 -4.86 -10.21 7.96
C GLY A 25 -5.16 -11.66 7.57
N CYS A 26 -4.68 -12.65 8.31
CA CYS A 26 -5.04 -14.06 8.11
C CYS A 26 -6.56 -14.26 8.21
N GLY A 27 -7.15 -15.00 7.27
CA GLY A 27 -8.59 -15.25 7.18
C GLY A 27 -9.43 -14.08 6.64
N ALA A 28 -8.83 -12.92 6.37
CA ALA A 28 -9.54 -11.79 5.74
C ALA A 28 -9.53 -11.96 4.21
N PRO A 29 -10.67 -11.77 3.52
CA PRO A 29 -10.69 -11.76 2.06
C PRO A 29 -9.97 -10.51 1.54
N ARG A 30 -9.17 -10.66 0.48
CA ARG A 30 -8.35 -9.60 -0.14
C ARG A 30 -8.17 -9.82 -1.63
N SER A 31 -7.56 -8.84 -2.30
CA SER A 31 -7.20 -8.92 -3.72
C SER A 31 -8.40 -9.29 -4.59
N ALA A 32 -9.52 -8.60 -4.39
CA ALA A 32 -10.75 -8.92 -5.10
C ALA A 32 -10.74 -8.35 -6.52
N GLN A 33 -11.15 -9.17 -7.50
CA GLN A 33 -11.29 -8.78 -8.90
C GLN A 33 -12.64 -9.29 -9.43
N THR A 34 -13.45 -8.40 -9.96
CA THR A 34 -14.66 -8.75 -10.72
C THR A 34 -14.27 -9.38 -12.05
N VAL A 35 -14.97 -10.45 -12.45
CA VAL A 35 -14.71 -11.15 -13.72
C VAL A 35 -16.00 -11.40 -14.51
N GLY A 36 -15.89 -11.62 -15.82
CA GLY A 36 -17.03 -11.62 -16.74
C GLY A 36 -17.81 -10.31 -16.68
N ASP A 37 -19.14 -10.37 -16.60
CA ASP A 37 -19.99 -9.18 -16.46
C ASP A 37 -20.00 -8.58 -15.03
N GLY A 38 -19.19 -9.11 -14.11
CA GLY A 38 -19.19 -8.71 -12.69
C GLY A 38 -20.23 -9.43 -11.84
N SER A 39 -20.94 -10.44 -12.36
CA SER A 39 -21.71 -11.40 -11.54
C SER A 39 -20.83 -12.34 -10.70
N ARG A 40 -19.53 -12.34 -10.97
CA ARG A 40 -18.52 -13.19 -10.36
C ARG A 40 -17.34 -12.35 -9.90
N ALA A 41 -16.70 -12.80 -8.83
CA ALA A 41 -15.53 -12.13 -8.26
C ALA A 41 -14.53 -13.11 -7.67
N LEU A 42 -13.29 -13.02 -8.12
CA LEU A 42 -12.16 -13.74 -7.56
C LEU A 42 -11.63 -13.00 -6.32
N PHE A 43 -11.15 -13.75 -5.33
CA PHE A 43 -10.46 -13.18 -4.16
C PHE A 43 -9.55 -14.22 -3.49
N LEU A 44 -8.63 -13.74 -2.66
CA LEU A 44 -7.74 -14.59 -1.86
C LEU A 44 -8.20 -14.59 -0.39
N ARG A 45 -8.19 -15.75 0.24
CA ARG A 45 -8.51 -15.91 1.67
C ARG A 45 -7.90 -17.22 2.21
N SER A 46 -7.26 -17.17 3.38
CA SER A 46 -6.85 -18.37 4.12
C SER A 46 -8.00 -18.93 4.97
N ASP A 47 -7.95 -20.20 5.35
CA ASP A 47 -9.11 -20.85 5.97
C ASP A 47 -9.36 -20.39 7.42
N GLY A 48 -8.34 -19.84 8.08
CA GLY A 48 -8.39 -19.56 9.51
C GLY A 48 -7.67 -18.29 9.96
N PRO A 49 -7.92 -17.89 11.22
CA PRO A 49 -7.47 -16.61 11.79
C PRO A 49 -5.95 -16.46 11.95
N GLU A 50 -5.21 -17.56 11.91
CA GLU A 50 -3.73 -17.61 11.98
C GLU A 50 -3.15 -18.43 10.82
N ASP A 51 -3.99 -18.76 9.84
CA ASP A 51 -3.55 -19.52 8.68
C ASP A 51 -2.84 -18.60 7.70
N LEU A 52 -1.56 -18.90 7.43
CA LEU A 52 -0.74 -18.17 6.47
C LEU A 52 -0.99 -18.61 5.03
N VAL A 53 -1.49 -19.83 4.81
CA VAL A 53 -1.67 -20.40 3.46
C VAL A 53 -2.94 -19.85 2.85
N THR A 54 -2.81 -18.99 1.84
CA THR A 54 -3.94 -18.38 1.13
C THR A 54 -4.38 -19.25 -0.04
N ALA A 55 -5.70 -19.44 -0.14
CA ALA A 55 -6.36 -20.14 -1.24
C ALA A 55 -7.07 -19.15 -2.19
N LEU A 56 -7.36 -19.61 -3.40
CA LEU A 56 -8.15 -18.87 -4.39
C LEU A 56 -9.63 -19.20 -4.23
N TRP A 57 -10.47 -18.17 -4.21
CA TRP A 57 -11.92 -18.29 -4.03
C TRP A 57 -12.68 -17.51 -5.10
N LEU A 58 -13.91 -17.95 -5.36
CA LEU A 58 -14.87 -17.29 -6.23
C LEU A 58 -16.13 -16.96 -5.44
N SER A 59 -16.56 -15.70 -5.50
CA SER A 59 -17.90 -15.28 -5.13
C SER A 59 -18.75 -15.15 -6.38
N TRP A 60 -19.97 -15.67 -6.36
CA TRP A 60 -20.88 -15.62 -7.51
C TRP A 60 -22.34 -15.62 -7.07
N PHE A 61 -23.21 -15.14 -7.96
CA PHE A 61 -24.66 -15.20 -7.79
C PHE A 61 -25.24 -16.21 -8.78
N ASP A 62 -26.16 -17.07 -8.31
CA ASP A 62 -26.89 -17.96 -9.21
C ASP A 62 -28.04 -17.24 -9.93
N GLU A 63 -28.72 -17.94 -10.84
CA GLU A 63 -29.85 -17.37 -11.60
C GLU A 63 -31.01 -16.89 -10.72
N SER A 64 -31.14 -17.41 -9.50
CA SER A 64 -32.15 -16.99 -8.53
C SER A 64 -31.74 -15.73 -7.75
N GLY A 65 -30.47 -15.35 -7.83
CA GLY A 65 -29.88 -14.26 -7.06
C GLY A 65 -29.34 -14.67 -5.71
N GLU A 66 -29.24 -15.97 -5.42
CA GLU A 66 -28.60 -16.45 -4.20
C GLU A 66 -27.08 -16.37 -4.37
N HIS A 67 -26.40 -15.90 -3.32
CA HIS A 67 -24.95 -15.73 -3.30
C HIS A 67 -24.26 -16.98 -2.79
N HIS A 68 -23.16 -17.32 -3.46
CA HIS A 68 -22.34 -18.48 -3.14
C HIS A 68 -20.86 -18.11 -3.11
N GLU A 69 -20.10 -18.86 -2.32
CA GLU A 69 -18.63 -18.82 -2.28
C GLU A 69 -18.07 -20.22 -2.55
N THR A 70 -17.21 -20.34 -3.56
CA THR A 70 -16.55 -21.60 -3.94
C THR A 70 -15.04 -21.44 -3.82
N LYS A 71 -14.37 -22.34 -3.10
CA LYS A 71 -12.91 -22.44 -3.12
C LYS A 71 -12.49 -23.06 -4.46
N LEU A 72 -11.68 -22.35 -5.24
CA LEU A 72 -11.26 -22.77 -6.58
C LEU A 72 -9.96 -23.59 -6.54
N ALA A 73 -9.00 -23.17 -5.72
CA ALA A 73 -7.72 -23.84 -5.59
C ALA A 73 -7.18 -23.75 -4.15
N ASP A 74 -6.81 -24.89 -3.58
CA ASP A 74 -6.18 -25.00 -2.27
C ASP A 74 -4.72 -25.47 -2.42
N PRO A 75 -3.72 -24.65 -2.03
CA PRO A 75 -2.32 -25.06 -2.05
C PRO A 75 -2.03 -26.39 -1.35
N ARG A 76 -2.80 -26.75 -0.32
CA ARG A 76 -2.62 -28.00 0.44
C ARG A 76 -3.06 -29.23 -0.34
N GLU A 77 -4.07 -29.08 -1.20
CA GLU A 77 -4.51 -30.16 -2.08
C GLU A 77 -3.51 -30.35 -3.23
N LEU A 78 -2.90 -29.26 -3.70
CA LEU A 78 -1.95 -29.26 -4.81
C LEU A 78 -0.55 -29.74 -4.41
N LEU A 79 -0.02 -29.26 -3.27
CA LEU A 79 1.37 -29.50 -2.85
C LEU A 79 1.50 -30.39 -1.60
N GLY A 80 0.40 -30.68 -0.90
CA GLY A 80 0.44 -31.47 0.33
C GLY A 80 1.24 -30.78 1.44
N ALA A 81 2.24 -31.48 1.97
CA ALA A 81 3.00 -31.05 3.16
C ALA A 81 3.97 -29.88 2.91
N THR A 82 4.17 -29.44 1.66
CA THR A 82 5.03 -28.30 1.32
C THR A 82 4.24 -27.04 0.96
N ALA A 83 2.91 -27.04 1.13
CA ALA A 83 2.06 -25.89 0.82
C ALA A 83 2.41 -24.61 1.62
N ASP A 84 3.06 -24.77 2.77
CA ASP A 84 3.52 -23.70 3.65
C ASP A 84 5.04 -23.43 3.54
N SER A 85 5.75 -24.11 2.64
CA SER A 85 7.19 -23.89 2.50
C SER A 85 7.48 -22.54 1.84
N GLU A 86 8.24 -21.70 2.51
CA GLU A 86 8.75 -20.41 2.01
C GLU A 86 9.98 -20.57 1.09
N ASP A 87 10.02 -21.64 0.29
CA ASP A 87 11.06 -21.85 -0.71
C ASP A 87 10.67 -21.12 -2.00
N VAL A 88 10.77 -19.80 -1.96
CA VAL A 88 10.46 -18.90 -3.09
C VAL A 88 11.74 -18.27 -3.64
N PRO A 89 11.81 -17.99 -4.96
CA PRO A 89 12.93 -17.31 -5.58
C PRO A 89 13.25 -15.96 -4.91
N ALA A 90 14.52 -15.53 -4.96
CA ALA A 90 14.98 -14.29 -4.33
C ALA A 90 14.23 -13.06 -4.86
N GLU A 91 13.97 -13.01 -6.17
CA GLU A 91 13.20 -11.96 -6.82
C GLU A 91 11.74 -11.93 -6.33
N GLU A 92 11.10 -13.09 -6.13
CA GLU A 92 9.74 -13.17 -5.59
C GLU A 92 9.71 -12.74 -4.12
N LYS A 93 10.70 -13.14 -3.33
CA LYS A 93 10.83 -12.67 -1.94
C LYS A 93 10.97 -11.15 -1.88
N ALA A 94 11.81 -10.57 -2.74
CA ALA A 94 11.96 -9.12 -2.84
C ALA A 94 10.65 -8.44 -3.28
N ARG A 95 9.91 -9.00 -4.25
CA ARG A 95 8.59 -8.48 -4.64
C ARG A 95 7.60 -8.51 -3.49
N ARG A 96 7.52 -9.62 -2.74
CA ARG A 96 6.64 -9.75 -1.57
C ARG A 96 6.97 -8.74 -0.47
N GLU A 97 8.25 -8.50 -0.20
CA GLU A 97 8.69 -7.48 0.76
C GLU A 97 8.19 -6.08 0.36
N ARG A 98 8.38 -5.68 -0.91
CA ARG A 98 7.90 -4.39 -1.43
C ARG A 98 6.37 -4.28 -1.39
N ALA A 99 5.67 -5.35 -1.77
CA ALA A 99 4.20 -5.43 -1.72
C ALA A 99 3.65 -5.62 -0.28
N ARG A 100 4.52 -5.74 0.73
CA ARG A 100 4.18 -6.03 2.13
C ARG A 100 3.32 -7.29 2.31
N GLU A 101 3.57 -8.29 1.46
CA GLU A 101 2.91 -9.59 1.47
C GLU A 101 3.60 -10.52 2.48
N GLY A 102 2.83 -11.05 3.43
CA GLY A 102 3.32 -11.95 4.48
C GLY A 102 2.69 -13.35 4.44
N GLY A 103 1.67 -13.57 3.61
CA GLY A 103 1.04 -14.87 3.44
C GLY A 103 1.86 -15.83 2.58
N THR A 104 1.63 -17.12 2.77
CA THR A 104 2.17 -18.22 1.96
C THR A 104 1.08 -18.75 1.02
N GLY A 105 1.40 -19.66 0.09
CA GLY A 105 0.42 -20.18 -0.87
C GLY A 105 0.19 -19.23 -2.05
N ILE A 106 -1.08 -19.00 -2.43
CA ILE A 106 -1.45 -18.16 -3.58
C ILE A 106 -1.50 -16.69 -3.14
N VAL A 107 -0.48 -15.91 -3.48
CA VAL A 107 -0.38 -14.49 -3.08
C VAL A 107 -0.82 -13.50 -4.16
N GLY A 108 -1.05 -13.99 -5.37
CA GLY A 108 -1.50 -13.22 -6.54
C GLY A 108 -1.98 -14.17 -7.63
N TYR A 109 -2.78 -13.65 -8.55
CA TYR A 109 -3.35 -14.40 -9.66
C TYR A 109 -3.58 -13.48 -10.87
N SER A 110 -3.77 -14.07 -12.05
CA SER A 110 -4.20 -13.41 -13.27
C SER A 110 -5.33 -14.21 -13.91
N ALA A 111 -6.37 -13.54 -14.37
CA ALA A 111 -7.51 -14.17 -15.05
C ALA A 111 -7.62 -13.69 -16.50
N ASP A 112 -8.18 -14.53 -17.37
CA ASP A 112 -8.60 -14.16 -18.72
C ASP A 112 -9.82 -13.22 -18.70
N ASP A 113 -10.19 -12.64 -19.85
CA ASP A 113 -11.31 -11.68 -19.93
C ASP A 113 -12.64 -12.31 -19.50
N ASP A 114 -12.83 -13.59 -19.85
CA ASP A 114 -14.02 -14.35 -19.48
C ASP A 114 -14.02 -14.77 -18.00
N GLY A 115 -12.88 -14.72 -17.31
CA GLY A 115 -12.76 -15.13 -15.91
C GLY A 115 -12.90 -16.62 -15.65
N ASN A 116 -12.72 -17.45 -16.68
CA ASN A 116 -12.85 -18.90 -16.59
C ASN A 116 -11.49 -19.60 -16.46
N ARG A 117 -10.39 -18.91 -16.80
CA ARG A 117 -9.03 -19.42 -16.67
C ARG A 117 -8.21 -18.51 -15.77
N ILE A 118 -7.71 -19.06 -14.67
CA ILE A 118 -6.95 -18.32 -13.67
C ILE A 118 -5.57 -18.95 -13.49
N VAL A 119 -4.53 -18.16 -13.65
CA VAL A 119 -3.14 -18.58 -13.44
C VAL A 119 -2.56 -17.96 -12.17
N PHE A 120 -1.73 -18.72 -11.48
CA PHE A 120 -1.02 -18.29 -10.29
C PHE A 120 0.20 -19.15 -10.04
N THR A 121 1.07 -18.70 -9.15
CA THR A 121 2.24 -19.47 -8.70
C THR A 121 2.10 -19.91 -7.26
N ILE A 122 2.64 -21.10 -6.97
CA ILE A 122 2.89 -21.57 -5.60
C ILE A 122 4.30 -22.16 -5.58
N ASN A 123 5.16 -21.68 -4.67
CA ASN A 123 6.55 -22.15 -4.49
C ASN A 123 7.35 -22.20 -5.80
N GLY A 124 7.23 -21.18 -6.64
CA GLY A 124 7.92 -21.08 -7.94
C GLY A 124 7.39 -21.99 -9.05
N ARG A 125 6.31 -22.76 -8.81
CA ARG A 125 5.62 -23.59 -9.80
C ARG A 125 4.41 -22.84 -10.37
N LEU A 126 4.05 -23.11 -11.62
CA LEU A 126 2.95 -22.46 -12.33
C LEU A 126 1.69 -23.34 -12.33
N PHE A 127 0.54 -22.79 -11.96
CA PHE A 127 -0.73 -23.49 -11.93
C PHE A 127 -1.78 -22.76 -12.76
N LEU A 128 -2.73 -23.54 -13.30
CA LEU A 128 -3.91 -23.08 -14.00
C LEU A 128 -5.14 -23.71 -13.33
N THR A 129 -6.13 -22.87 -13.03
CA THR A 129 -7.49 -23.29 -12.71
C THR A 129 -8.40 -22.97 -13.89
N ASP A 130 -8.99 -23.99 -14.48
CA ASP A 130 -10.11 -23.89 -15.41
C ASP A 130 -11.42 -23.99 -14.62
N ILE A 131 -12.42 -23.17 -14.96
CA ILE A 131 -13.75 -23.20 -14.34
C ILE A 131 -14.77 -23.63 -15.40
N ASP A 132 -15.21 -24.89 -15.30
CA ASP A 132 -16.39 -25.35 -16.00
C ASP A 132 -17.65 -24.94 -15.23
N TRP A 133 -18.79 -24.90 -15.91
CA TRP A 133 -20.06 -24.49 -15.32
C TRP A 133 -21.10 -25.59 -15.47
N ASN A 134 -21.72 -25.96 -14.35
CA ASN A 134 -22.74 -27.00 -14.34
C ASN A 134 -24.05 -26.46 -14.93
N ASP A 135 -24.45 -26.93 -16.10
CA ASP A 135 -25.66 -26.48 -16.80
C ASP A 135 -26.97 -26.63 -15.99
N GLU A 136 -27.03 -27.58 -15.05
CA GLU A 136 -28.25 -27.83 -14.25
C GLU A 136 -28.35 -26.92 -13.02
N THR A 137 -27.21 -26.58 -12.41
CA THR A 137 -27.16 -25.87 -11.13
C THR A 137 -26.59 -24.46 -11.22
N GLY A 138 -25.92 -24.12 -12.33
CA GLY A 138 -25.15 -22.90 -12.49
C GLY A 138 -23.90 -22.84 -11.61
N ALA A 139 -23.55 -23.93 -10.91
CA ALA A 139 -22.40 -23.94 -10.01
C ALA A 139 -21.07 -24.10 -10.76
N PRO A 140 -19.99 -23.44 -10.30
CA PRO A 140 -18.66 -23.63 -10.85
C PRO A 140 -18.10 -25.01 -10.48
N GLU A 141 -17.48 -25.67 -11.45
CA GLU A 141 -16.75 -26.92 -11.31
C GLU A 141 -15.25 -26.66 -11.62
N PRO A 142 -14.45 -26.23 -10.62
CA PRO A 142 -13.06 -25.88 -10.84
C PRO A 142 -12.19 -27.12 -11.06
N HIS A 143 -11.31 -27.05 -12.05
CA HIS A 143 -10.25 -28.02 -12.30
C HIS A 143 -8.90 -27.33 -12.24
N THR A 144 -8.11 -27.62 -11.21
CA THR A 144 -6.77 -27.04 -11.04
C THR A 144 -5.69 -28.06 -11.37
N ARG A 145 -4.73 -27.67 -12.21
CA ARG A 145 -3.57 -28.48 -12.58
C ARG A 145 -2.30 -27.64 -12.59
N GLU A 146 -1.17 -28.33 -12.44
CA GLU A 146 0.11 -27.72 -12.75
C GLU A 146 0.23 -27.49 -14.27
N LEU A 147 0.69 -26.32 -14.67
CA LEU A 147 0.86 -25.91 -16.06
C LEU A 147 2.33 -26.05 -16.46
N ALA A 148 2.59 -26.82 -17.52
CA ALA A 148 3.92 -27.07 -18.07
C ALA A 148 4.97 -27.63 -17.07
N GLY A 149 4.54 -28.35 -16.03
CA GLY A 149 5.44 -28.90 -15.00
C GLY A 149 6.56 -29.79 -15.55
N GLU A 150 6.29 -30.60 -16.59
CA GLU A 150 7.32 -31.44 -17.22
C GLU A 150 8.48 -30.61 -17.80
N TRP A 151 8.20 -29.43 -18.36
CA TRP A 151 9.22 -28.52 -18.87
C TRP A 151 10.04 -27.90 -17.74
N LEU A 152 9.35 -27.44 -16.68
CA LEU A 152 9.99 -26.85 -15.50
C LEU A 152 10.95 -27.84 -14.83
N ASP A 153 10.62 -29.13 -14.87
CA ASP A 153 11.46 -30.21 -14.32
C ASP A 153 12.58 -30.67 -15.27
N GLU A 154 12.39 -30.58 -16.59
CA GLU A 154 13.38 -31.02 -17.59
C GLU A 154 14.62 -30.11 -17.64
N ASP A 155 14.42 -28.78 -17.66
CA ASP A 155 15.50 -27.80 -17.62
C ASP A 155 15.17 -26.61 -16.70
N PRO A 156 15.29 -26.81 -15.37
CA PRO A 156 14.98 -25.75 -14.40
C PRO A 156 15.84 -24.49 -14.61
N ALA A 157 17.08 -24.63 -15.08
CA ALA A 157 17.97 -23.49 -15.28
C ALA A 157 17.50 -22.58 -16.42
N MET A 158 16.81 -23.14 -17.41
CA MET A 158 16.21 -22.38 -18.49
C MET A 158 14.88 -21.76 -18.07
N TYR A 159 13.98 -22.55 -17.48
CA TYR A 159 12.56 -22.19 -17.34
C TYR A 159 12.17 -21.60 -15.98
N THR A 160 13.06 -21.61 -15.00
CA THR A 160 12.81 -21.08 -13.65
C THR A 160 13.76 -19.92 -13.32
N PRO A 161 13.42 -19.02 -12.37
CA PRO A 161 12.17 -18.96 -11.62
C PRO A 161 10.96 -18.59 -12.49
N VAL A 162 9.75 -18.99 -12.10
CA VAL A 162 8.50 -18.48 -12.70
C VAL A 162 8.07 -17.24 -11.93
N LEU A 163 8.17 -16.06 -12.55
CA LEU A 163 7.82 -14.79 -11.93
C LEU A 163 6.70 -14.08 -12.70
N ASN A 164 5.77 -13.49 -11.94
CA ASN A 164 4.67 -12.65 -12.43
C ASN A 164 3.86 -13.24 -13.61
N PRO A 165 3.32 -14.47 -13.53
CA PRO A 165 2.58 -15.04 -14.66
C PRO A 165 1.31 -14.25 -14.98
N ARG A 166 1.12 -13.91 -16.25
CA ARG A 166 -0.06 -13.23 -16.80
C ARG A 166 -0.65 -14.05 -17.95
N ILE A 167 -1.90 -14.47 -17.78
CA ILE A 167 -2.67 -15.10 -18.85
C ILE A 167 -3.12 -14.03 -19.86
N ALA A 168 -3.09 -14.38 -21.15
CA ALA A 168 -3.58 -13.53 -22.21
C ALA A 168 -5.11 -13.34 -22.09
N PRO A 169 -5.67 -12.22 -22.58
CA PRO A 169 -7.11 -11.96 -22.54
C PRO A 169 -7.99 -13.06 -23.14
N ASP A 170 -7.50 -13.78 -24.16
CA ASP A 170 -8.20 -14.90 -24.81
C ASP A 170 -8.16 -16.21 -24.01
N GLY A 171 -7.37 -16.27 -22.95
CA GLY A 171 -7.21 -17.44 -22.09
C GLY A 171 -6.35 -18.56 -22.67
N GLU A 172 -5.72 -18.42 -23.84
CA GLU A 172 -5.00 -19.53 -24.50
C GLU A 172 -3.50 -19.57 -24.18
N HIS A 173 -2.94 -18.46 -23.69
CA HIS A 173 -1.49 -18.31 -23.50
C HIS A 173 -1.15 -17.69 -22.15
N VAL A 174 0.01 -18.03 -21.60
CA VAL A 174 0.55 -17.42 -20.38
C VAL A 174 1.93 -16.86 -20.65
N LEU A 175 2.16 -15.60 -20.29
CA LEU A 175 3.51 -15.04 -20.20
C LEU A 175 3.99 -15.06 -18.75
N TYR A 176 5.26 -15.38 -18.55
CA TYR A 176 5.97 -15.15 -17.30
C TYR A 176 7.41 -14.75 -17.59
N THR A 177 8.13 -14.24 -16.59
CA THR A 177 9.56 -13.94 -16.72
C THR A 177 10.41 -14.81 -15.80
N THR A 178 11.62 -15.15 -16.23
CA THR A 178 12.68 -15.67 -15.36
C THR A 178 13.59 -14.58 -14.80
N GLY A 179 13.35 -13.33 -15.19
CA GLY A 179 14.26 -12.20 -15.00
C GLY A 179 15.30 -12.08 -16.12
N SER A 180 15.58 -13.14 -16.87
CA SER A 180 16.51 -13.13 -18.02
C SER A 180 15.83 -13.47 -19.34
N TYR A 181 14.68 -14.15 -19.29
CA TYR A 181 13.86 -14.49 -20.45
C TYR A 181 12.39 -14.17 -20.19
N LEU A 182 11.70 -13.71 -21.23
CA LEU A 182 10.25 -13.77 -21.31
C LEU A 182 9.86 -15.13 -21.89
N MET A 183 9.03 -15.84 -21.14
CA MET A 183 8.60 -17.20 -21.41
C MET A 183 7.12 -17.19 -21.73
N LEU A 184 6.76 -17.82 -22.85
CA LEU A 184 5.38 -18.01 -23.27
C LEU A 184 5.01 -19.48 -23.14
N VAL A 185 3.91 -19.75 -22.45
CA VAL A 185 3.31 -21.07 -22.36
C VAL A 185 2.05 -21.10 -23.23
N ASP A 186 2.02 -21.96 -24.24
CA ASP A 186 0.76 -22.30 -24.91
C ASP A 186 0.01 -23.31 -24.01
N ILE A 187 -1.23 -23.00 -23.63
CA ILE A 187 -2.06 -23.89 -22.81
C ILE A 187 -2.57 -25.01 -23.70
N GLY A 188 -1.99 -26.19 -23.56
CA GLY A 188 -2.27 -27.31 -24.45
C GLY A 188 -3.35 -28.22 -23.90
N GLY A 189 -4.42 -28.43 -24.67
CA GLY A 189 -5.34 -29.56 -24.47
C GLY A 189 -4.68 -30.90 -24.82
N GLU A 190 -5.22 -31.62 -25.80
CA GLU A 190 -4.64 -32.92 -26.22
C GLU A 190 -3.19 -32.84 -26.76
N LEU A 191 -2.78 -31.65 -27.20
CA LEU A 191 -1.43 -31.38 -27.72
C LEU A 191 -0.38 -31.16 -26.61
N GLY A 192 -0.78 -31.04 -25.35
CA GLY A 192 0.09 -30.82 -24.18
C GLY A 192 0.70 -29.42 -24.08
N ASP A 193 1.02 -28.94 -22.88
CA ASP A 193 1.58 -27.60 -22.71
C ASP A 193 2.96 -27.48 -23.38
N ARG A 194 3.31 -26.27 -23.86
CA ARG A 194 4.62 -25.98 -24.44
C ARG A 194 5.14 -24.64 -23.95
N ILE A 195 6.37 -24.62 -23.46
CA ILE A 195 7.08 -23.38 -23.10
C ILE A 195 8.01 -22.97 -24.25
N THR A 196 7.99 -21.68 -24.60
CA THR A 196 8.95 -21.07 -25.52
C THR A 196 9.54 -19.81 -24.91
N ALA A 197 10.87 -19.68 -24.92
CA ALA A 197 11.52 -18.41 -24.65
C ALA A 197 11.32 -17.49 -25.86
N VAL A 198 10.48 -16.45 -25.72
CA VAL A 198 10.12 -15.56 -26.83
C VAL A 198 11.07 -14.37 -26.93
N TYR A 199 11.66 -13.96 -25.81
CA TYR A 199 12.65 -12.88 -25.74
C TYR A 199 13.64 -13.13 -24.60
N GLY A 200 14.83 -12.53 -24.66
CA GLY A 200 15.80 -12.59 -23.58
C GLY A 200 16.82 -11.47 -23.63
N VAL A 201 17.46 -11.23 -22.49
CA VAL A 201 18.58 -10.29 -22.35
C VAL A 201 19.90 -11.06 -22.17
N SER A 202 21.03 -10.44 -22.51
CA SER A 202 22.32 -11.15 -22.49
C SER A 202 22.66 -11.62 -21.09
N VAL A 203 22.88 -12.93 -20.95
CA VAL A 203 23.42 -13.57 -19.75
C VAL A 203 24.94 -13.74 -19.82
N GLU A 204 25.56 -13.34 -20.95
CA GLU A 204 26.98 -13.46 -21.24
C GLU A 204 27.59 -12.11 -21.64
N ASP A 205 28.86 -11.89 -21.32
CA ASP A 205 29.66 -10.75 -21.81
C ASP A 205 30.11 -10.98 -23.27
N GLU A 206 30.77 -9.98 -23.88
CA GLU A 206 31.25 -10.06 -25.27
C GLU A 206 32.22 -11.25 -25.53
N ASP A 207 32.81 -11.82 -24.46
CA ASP A 207 33.75 -12.93 -24.50
C ASP A 207 33.08 -14.30 -24.19
N GLY A 208 31.76 -14.33 -23.97
CA GLY A 208 30.99 -15.54 -23.65
C GLY A 208 31.14 -16.02 -22.19
N ASN A 209 31.63 -15.18 -21.28
CA ASN A 209 31.60 -15.46 -19.84
C ASN A 209 30.27 -14.99 -19.27
N PRO A 210 29.77 -15.57 -18.15
CA PRO A 210 28.61 -15.03 -17.48
C PRO A 210 28.83 -13.54 -17.15
N ALA A 211 27.98 -12.66 -17.69
CA ALA A 211 28.03 -11.24 -17.37
C ALA A 211 27.74 -11.05 -15.87
N GLU A 212 28.02 -9.86 -15.30
CA GLU A 212 27.62 -9.51 -13.92
C GLU A 212 26.07 -9.56 -13.68
N ASN A 213 25.30 -10.00 -14.68
CA ASN A 213 23.85 -10.22 -14.69
C ASN A 213 23.08 -8.96 -14.27
N THR A 214 23.49 -7.82 -14.82
CA THR A 214 22.90 -6.50 -14.54
C THR A 214 21.64 -6.22 -15.35
N TRP A 215 21.49 -6.90 -16.49
CA TRP A 215 20.31 -6.85 -17.33
C TRP A 215 19.18 -7.73 -16.79
N LYS A 216 17.97 -7.17 -16.78
CA LYS A 216 16.73 -7.88 -16.45
C LYS A 216 15.65 -7.60 -17.48
N ILE A 217 14.68 -8.50 -17.59
CA ILE A 217 13.53 -8.38 -18.50
C ILE A 217 12.23 -8.82 -17.83
N GLY A 218 11.11 -8.17 -18.16
CA GLY A 218 9.78 -8.52 -17.67
C GLY A 218 9.53 -8.24 -16.20
N LEU A 219 10.42 -7.48 -15.54
CA LEU A 219 10.31 -7.07 -14.15
C LEU A 219 10.26 -5.54 -14.09
N ALA A 220 9.65 -4.99 -13.05
CA ALA A 220 9.86 -3.60 -12.69
C ALA A 220 11.19 -3.45 -11.96
N GLU A 221 11.96 -2.42 -12.30
CA GLU A 221 13.16 -2.05 -11.56
C GLU A 221 12.87 -1.59 -10.11
N PHE A 222 13.91 -1.41 -9.30
CA PHE A 222 13.78 -1.15 -7.86
C PHE A 222 12.88 0.06 -7.54
N VAL A 223 13.13 1.21 -8.16
CA VAL A 223 12.41 2.47 -7.93
C VAL A 223 10.95 2.35 -8.35
N ALA A 224 10.66 1.74 -9.49
CA ALA A 224 9.30 1.50 -9.95
C ALA A 224 8.49 0.66 -8.95
N GLY A 225 9.09 -0.43 -8.46
CA GLY A 225 8.44 -1.30 -7.48
C GLY A 225 8.33 -0.71 -6.07
N GLU A 226 9.33 0.07 -5.62
CA GLU A 226 9.36 0.63 -4.27
C GLU A 226 8.58 1.95 -4.15
N GLU A 227 8.73 2.85 -5.13
CA GLU A 227 8.33 4.26 -4.99
C GLU A 227 7.21 4.70 -5.94
N MET A 228 6.89 3.90 -6.96
CA MET A 228 5.81 4.16 -7.91
C MET A 228 4.65 3.17 -7.79
N ASP A 229 4.75 2.17 -6.90
CA ASP A 229 3.87 0.99 -6.80
C ASP A 229 3.60 0.28 -8.15
N ARG A 230 4.58 0.30 -9.06
CA ARG A 230 4.51 -0.42 -10.34
C ARG A 230 5.28 -1.73 -10.21
N TYR A 231 4.54 -2.82 -10.06
CA TYR A 231 5.13 -4.16 -9.88
C TYR A 231 5.23 -4.98 -11.18
N ASP A 232 4.50 -4.58 -12.22
CA ASP A 232 4.53 -5.21 -13.53
C ASP A 232 5.66 -4.67 -14.40
N GLY A 233 6.32 -5.57 -15.12
CA GLY A 233 7.33 -5.26 -16.15
C GLY A 233 6.94 -5.77 -17.54
N PHE A 234 5.71 -6.26 -17.72
CA PHE A 234 5.17 -6.58 -19.04
C PHE A 234 3.64 -6.60 -19.01
N TRP A 235 3.03 -6.35 -20.18
CA TRP A 235 1.59 -6.16 -20.33
C TRP A 235 1.12 -6.75 -21.64
N TRP A 236 0.17 -7.68 -21.55
CA TRP A 236 -0.60 -8.17 -22.70
C TRP A 236 -1.48 -7.05 -23.25
N ALA A 237 -1.53 -6.94 -24.57
CA ALA A 237 -2.56 -6.17 -25.23
C ALA A 237 -3.91 -6.90 -25.17
N PRO A 238 -5.05 -6.17 -25.20
CA PRO A 238 -6.39 -6.75 -25.17
C PRO A 238 -6.72 -7.68 -26.36
N ASP A 239 -5.89 -7.68 -27.40
CA ASP A 239 -6.01 -8.53 -28.58
C ASP A 239 -5.29 -9.87 -28.46
N SER A 240 -4.54 -10.10 -27.36
CA SER A 240 -3.71 -11.29 -27.13
C SER A 240 -2.57 -11.50 -28.14
N GLN A 241 -2.29 -10.52 -29.00
CA GLN A 241 -1.25 -10.60 -30.04
C GLN A 241 -0.07 -9.68 -29.76
N HIS A 242 -0.31 -8.56 -29.10
CA HIS A 242 0.76 -7.62 -28.76
C HIS A 242 1.17 -7.74 -27.30
N VAL A 243 2.46 -7.53 -27.05
CA VAL A 243 3.04 -7.48 -25.70
C VAL A 243 3.96 -6.29 -25.63
N LEU A 244 3.76 -5.43 -24.63
CA LEU A 244 4.73 -4.42 -24.24
C LEU A 244 5.49 -4.91 -23.01
N PHE A 245 6.81 -4.77 -22.98
CA PHE A 245 7.60 -5.19 -21.82
C PHE A 245 8.80 -4.28 -21.55
N GLU A 246 9.20 -4.28 -20.29
CA GLU A 246 10.38 -3.61 -19.77
C GLU A 246 11.60 -4.53 -19.83
N SER A 247 12.73 -3.94 -20.17
CA SER A 247 14.05 -4.48 -19.84
C SER A 247 14.91 -3.35 -19.29
N PHE A 248 15.84 -3.66 -18.40
CA PHE A 248 16.67 -2.64 -17.77
C PHE A 248 18.06 -3.14 -17.40
N ASP A 249 19.04 -2.23 -17.40
CA ASP A 249 20.42 -2.47 -16.97
C ASP A 249 20.74 -1.73 -15.68
N THR A 250 21.15 -2.46 -14.65
CA THR A 250 21.53 -1.92 -13.32
C THR A 250 23.03 -1.68 -13.15
N ALA A 251 23.84 -1.80 -14.21
CA ALA A 251 25.30 -1.73 -14.11
C ALA A 251 25.82 -0.41 -13.48
N ASP A 252 25.13 0.70 -13.73
CA ASP A 252 25.47 2.03 -13.23
C ASP A 252 25.01 2.29 -11.79
N GLU A 253 24.14 1.44 -11.23
CA GLU A 253 23.70 1.56 -9.85
C GLU A 253 24.80 1.10 -8.88
N PRO A 254 25.02 1.81 -7.77
CA PRO A 254 25.98 1.38 -6.78
C PRO A 254 25.54 0.06 -6.13
N THR A 255 26.51 -0.82 -5.88
CA THR A 255 26.28 -2.06 -5.11
C THR A 255 26.42 -1.79 -3.63
N TRP A 256 25.40 -2.17 -2.87
CA TRP A 256 25.45 -2.31 -1.42
C TRP A 256 25.64 -3.75 -1.02
N HIS A 257 26.36 -3.96 0.08
CA HIS A 257 26.62 -5.28 0.62
C HIS A 257 25.89 -5.38 1.96
N ILE A 258 24.81 -6.17 1.99
CA ILE A 258 24.04 -6.44 3.20
C ILE A 258 24.59 -7.72 3.83
N SER A 259 25.00 -7.64 5.09
CA SER A 259 25.54 -8.78 5.84
C SER A 259 24.96 -8.75 7.25
N ASP A 260 24.58 -9.91 7.79
CA ASP A 260 24.27 -10.05 9.22
C ASP A 260 25.53 -10.50 9.98
N PRO A 261 26.17 -9.63 10.78
CA PRO A 261 27.37 -9.96 11.55
C PRO A 261 27.12 -11.01 12.65
N ALA A 262 25.87 -11.31 12.99
CA ALA A 262 25.55 -12.41 13.89
C ALA A 262 25.77 -13.78 13.25
N ASP A 263 25.75 -13.86 11.92
CA ASP A 263 25.99 -15.06 11.12
C ASP A 263 27.19 -14.86 10.17
N PRO A 264 28.43 -14.70 10.69
CA PRO A 264 29.59 -14.29 9.88
C PRO A 264 30.06 -15.32 8.85
N GLU A 265 29.52 -16.54 8.89
CA GLU A 265 29.78 -17.58 7.88
C GLU A 265 28.87 -17.43 6.64
N LYS A 266 27.77 -16.68 6.75
CA LYS A 266 26.93 -16.33 5.60
C LYS A 266 27.62 -15.22 4.82
N PRO A 267 27.84 -15.39 3.50
CA PRO A 267 28.40 -14.31 2.68
C PRO A 267 27.45 -13.12 2.67
N ASP A 268 28.01 -11.94 2.48
CA ASP A 268 27.25 -10.73 2.21
C ASP A 268 26.47 -10.86 0.89
N ALA A 269 25.28 -10.29 0.86
CA ALA A 269 24.46 -10.20 -0.34
C ALA A 269 24.68 -8.83 -1.00
N GLY A 270 25.26 -8.84 -2.19
CA GLY A 270 25.36 -7.65 -3.04
C GLY A 270 24.01 -7.31 -3.65
N ARG A 271 23.56 -6.05 -3.52
CA ARG A 271 22.34 -5.53 -4.12
C ARG A 271 22.63 -4.20 -4.82
N ARG A 272 22.18 -4.08 -6.06
CA ARG A 272 22.16 -2.80 -6.78
C ARG A 272 21.04 -1.92 -6.21
N TYR A 273 21.37 -0.68 -5.85
CA TYR A 273 20.44 0.22 -5.19
C TYR A 273 20.62 1.64 -5.73
N PRO A 274 19.60 2.25 -6.35
CA PRO A 274 19.68 3.59 -6.93
C PRO A 274 19.65 4.63 -5.82
N ARG A 275 20.80 4.89 -5.21
CA ARG A 275 20.94 5.88 -4.14
C ARG A 275 20.76 7.30 -4.69
N ALA A 276 20.13 8.17 -3.93
CA ALA A 276 19.99 9.59 -4.27
C ALA A 276 21.32 10.20 -4.71
N LEU A 277 21.26 11.07 -5.73
CA LEU A 277 22.40 11.73 -6.38
C LEU A 277 23.34 10.77 -7.14
N THR A 278 22.92 9.52 -7.41
CA THR A 278 23.64 8.56 -8.26
C THR A 278 22.83 8.24 -9.53
N ARG A 279 23.18 7.21 -10.31
CA ARG A 279 22.46 6.84 -11.55
C ARG A 279 21.40 5.78 -11.22
N ASN A 280 20.23 5.85 -11.86
CA ASN A 280 19.25 4.77 -11.83
C ASN A 280 19.61 3.69 -12.85
N ALA A 281 18.87 2.58 -12.82
CA ALA A 281 18.82 1.62 -13.91
C ALA A 281 18.51 2.30 -15.26
N ASP A 282 19.13 1.80 -16.33
CA ASP A 282 18.84 2.23 -17.71
C ASP A 282 17.66 1.42 -18.26
N VAL A 283 16.47 2.02 -18.31
CA VAL A 283 15.20 1.35 -18.61
C VAL A 283 14.84 1.45 -20.09
N TYR A 284 14.36 0.36 -20.66
CA TYR A 284 13.91 0.21 -22.04
C TYR A 284 12.50 -0.39 -22.07
N LEU A 285 11.67 0.05 -23.01
CA LEU A 285 10.40 -0.59 -23.35
C LEU A 285 10.49 -1.12 -24.77
N THR A 286 10.03 -2.35 -24.98
CA THR A 286 9.98 -3.01 -26.28
C THR A 286 8.58 -3.54 -26.49
N VAL A 287 8.06 -3.38 -27.71
CA VAL A 287 6.79 -3.97 -28.14
C VAL A 287 7.03 -5.07 -29.17
N ILE A 288 6.35 -6.20 -29.00
CA ILE A 288 6.38 -7.33 -29.93
C ILE A 288 4.98 -7.71 -30.38
N THR A 289 4.89 -8.19 -31.63
CA THR A 289 3.71 -8.83 -32.20
C THR A 289 3.97 -10.33 -32.33
N LEU A 290 3.19 -11.12 -31.61
CA LEU A 290 3.23 -12.58 -31.62
C LEU A 290 2.34 -13.13 -32.75
N ALA A 291 2.81 -14.16 -33.44
CA ALA A 291 2.01 -14.95 -34.35
C ALA A 291 1.73 -16.33 -33.76
N PHE A 292 0.53 -16.83 -34.04
CA PHE A 292 0.07 -18.14 -33.62
C PHE A 292 -0.39 -18.94 -34.86
N ASP A 293 -0.20 -20.26 -34.83
CA ASP A 293 -0.66 -21.15 -35.90
C ASP A 293 -2.15 -21.52 -35.75
N GLU A 294 -2.65 -22.42 -36.59
CA GLU A 294 -4.06 -22.84 -36.60
C GLU A 294 -4.51 -23.62 -35.34
N ASN A 295 -3.57 -23.99 -34.47
CA ASN A 295 -3.82 -24.67 -33.19
C ASN A 295 -3.46 -23.78 -31.99
N ASP A 296 -3.42 -22.45 -32.20
CA ASP A 296 -3.08 -21.46 -31.19
C ASP A 296 -1.70 -21.75 -30.56
N ARG A 297 -0.75 -22.22 -31.38
CA ARG A 297 0.63 -22.40 -30.97
C ARG A 297 1.46 -21.23 -31.44
N TYR A 298 2.26 -20.68 -30.54
CA TYR A 298 3.25 -19.69 -30.90
C TYR A 298 4.11 -20.12 -32.11
N ALA A 299 4.11 -19.28 -33.13
CA ALA A 299 4.74 -19.49 -34.42
C ALA A 299 5.89 -18.51 -34.69
N GLY A 300 6.13 -17.55 -33.80
CA GLY A 300 7.22 -16.58 -33.88
C GLY A 300 6.79 -15.14 -33.63
N ILE A 301 7.77 -14.26 -33.50
CA ILE A 301 7.57 -12.80 -33.49
C ILE A 301 7.54 -12.28 -34.93
N THR A 302 6.50 -11.52 -35.27
CA THR A 302 6.32 -10.90 -36.60
C THR A 302 6.58 -9.40 -36.61
N GLY A 303 6.55 -8.76 -35.45
CA GLY A 303 6.91 -7.36 -35.23
C GLY A 303 7.72 -7.23 -33.94
N ASN A 304 8.80 -6.45 -33.97
CA ASN A 304 9.64 -6.17 -32.81
C ASN A 304 10.22 -4.76 -32.97
N ALA A 305 9.95 -3.89 -32.01
CA ALA A 305 10.50 -2.55 -31.98
C ALA A 305 10.67 -2.04 -30.54
N ASP A 306 11.74 -1.29 -30.32
CA ASP A 306 11.88 -0.48 -29.12
C ASP A 306 10.90 0.70 -29.18
N VAL A 307 10.32 1.04 -28.04
CA VAL A 307 9.48 2.23 -27.90
C VAL A 307 10.38 3.47 -27.92
N ASP A 308 10.05 4.44 -28.78
CA ASP A 308 10.86 5.64 -28.97
C ASP A 308 10.46 6.75 -27.98
N TRP A 309 11.26 7.03 -26.95
CA TRP A 309 11.10 8.23 -26.12
C TRP A 309 12.43 8.81 -25.65
N ASP A 310 12.41 10.07 -25.21
CA ASP A 310 13.59 10.75 -24.67
C ASP A 310 13.91 10.24 -23.25
N ARG A 311 14.61 9.11 -23.17
CA ARG A 311 15.05 8.47 -21.92
C ARG A 311 16.04 9.32 -21.12
N GLU A 312 16.76 10.23 -21.77
CA GLU A 312 17.69 11.13 -21.09
C GLU A 312 16.94 12.24 -20.33
N ALA A 313 15.85 12.75 -20.93
CA ALA A 313 14.99 13.73 -20.27
C ALA A 313 13.99 13.09 -19.29
N TYR A 314 13.48 11.90 -19.61
CA TYR A 314 12.44 11.18 -18.85
C TYR A 314 12.94 9.79 -18.44
N GLU A 315 13.59 9.75 -17.29
CA GLU A 315 14.31 8.59 -16.74
C GLU A 315 13.37 7.49 -16.22
N TYR A 316 12.13 7.85 -15.86
CA TYR A 316 11.20 6.94 -15.20
C TYR A 316 10.02 6.55 -16.10
N VAL A 317 9.71 5.25 -16.16
CA VAL A 317 8.43 4.74 -16.68
C VAL A 317 7.50 4.52 -15.49
N ALA A 318 6.51 5.39 -15.34
CA ALA A 318 5.61 5.41 -14.19
C ALA A 318 4.38 4.51 -14.39
N ALA A 319 3.82 4.43 -15.60
CA ALA A 319 2.65 3.62 -15.88
C ALA A 319 2.58 3.18 -17.34
N VAL A 320 1.96 2.01 -17.56
CA VAL A 320 1.55 1.49 -18.87
C VAL A 320 0.07 1.12 -18.75
N ASN A 321 -0.75 1.56 -19.70
CA ASN A 321 -2.17 1.25 -19.72
C ASN A 321 -2.63 0.82 -21.11
N TRP A 322 -3.36 -0.30 -21.17
CA TRP A 322 -3.99 -0.80 -22.37
C TRP A 322 -5.50 -0.58 -22.34
N ARG A 323 -6.06 -0.21 -23.50
CA ARG A 323 -7.51 -0.15 -23.70
C ARG A 323 -7.88 -0.88 -24.97
N ARG A 324 -8.88 -1.76 -24.91
CA ARG A 324 -9.37 -2.49 -26.08
C ARG A 324 -9.77 -1.51 -27.19
N GLY A 325 -9.21 -1.69 -28.38
CA GLY A 325 -9.45 -0.85 -29.55
C GLY A 325 -8.60 0.41 -29.65
N HIS A 326 -7.60 0.58 -28.76
CA HIS A 326 -6.69 1.73 -28.77
C HIS A 326 -5.25 1.27 -28.58
N ASP A 327 -4.31 2.06 -29.10
CA ASP A 327 -2.88 1.93 -28.81
C ASP A 327 -2.60 2.15 -27.30
N PRO A 328 -1.57 1.51 -26.73
CA PRO A 328 -1.23 1.64 -25.32
C PRO A 328 -0.71 3.03 -24.97
N LEU A 329 -1.03 3.45 -23.74
CA LEU A 329 -0.52 4.67 -23.13
C LEU A 329 0.67 4.36 -22.22
N VAL A 330 1.70 5.20 -22.27
CA VAL A 330 2.87 5.16 -21.39
C VAL A 330 3.03 6.52 -20.72
N LEU A 331 3.16 6.54 -19.39
CA LEU A 331 3.51 7.73 -18.63
C LEU A 331 5.00 7.69 -18.30
N VAL A 332 5.76 8.68 -18.77
CA VAL A 332 7.18 8.84 -18.45
C VAL A 332 7.41 10.11 -17.65
N GLN A 333 8.30 10.07 -16.65
CA GLN A 333 8.55 11.17 -15.74
C GLN A 333 10.05 11.53 -15.69
N ASN A 334 10.36 12.82 -15.62
CA ASN A 334 11.74 13.28 -15.51
C ASN A 334 12.34 12.96 -14.13
N ARG A 335 13.67 12.96 -14.03
CA ARG A 335 14.39 12.65 -12.78
C ARG A 335 13.93 13.46 -11.56
N ARG A 336 13.68 14.76 -11.77
CA ARG A 336 13.19 15.68 -10.72
C ARG A 336 11.71 15.51 -10.40
N GLN A 337 10.99 14.74 -11.20
CA GLN A 337 9.55 14.48 -11.08
C GLN A 337 8.71 15.75 -11.14
N THR A 338 9.22 16.75 -11.86
CA THR A 338 8.60 18.06 -12.10
C THR A 338 7.97 18.16 -13.48
N ARG A 339 8.21 17.17 -14.34
CA ARG A 339 7.68 17.05 -15.69
C ARG A 339 7.41 15.60 -16.02
N ASP A 340 6.35 15.35 -16.76
CA ASP A 340 6.01 14.07 -17.33
C ASP A 340 5.47 14.23 -18.77
N GLN A 341 5.34 13.10 -19.46
CA GLN A 341 4.69 13.01 -20.75
C GLN A 341 3.78 11.79 -20.78
N VAL A 342 2.59 11.98 -21.34
CA VAL A 342 1.70 10.89 -21.71
C VAL A 342 1.92 10.57 -23.19
N LEU A 343 2.41 9.37 -23.45
CA LEU A 343 2.77 8.88 -24.78
C LEU A 343 1.73 7.84 -25.22
N GLU A 344 1.29 7.93 -26.47
CA GLU A 344 0.66 6.81 -27.17
C GLU A 344 1.73 6.07 -27.97
N VAL A 345 1.78 4.75 -27.88
CA VAL A 345 2.76 3.92 -28.60
C VAL A 345 2.06 3.16 -29.73
N ALA A 346 2.45 3.39 -30.98
CA ALA A 346 1.80 2.74 -32.11
C ALA A 346 2.02 1.22 -32.11
N VAL A 347 0.94 0.43 -32.11
CA VAL A 347 0.97 -1.03 -32.30
C VAL A 347 0.15 -1.50 -33.50
N GLU A 348 -0.86 -0.73 -33.92
CA GLU A 348 -1.59 -0.97 -35.18
C GLU A 348 -1.07 -0.12 -36.35
N ALA A 349 -1.19 -0.68 -37.57
CA ALA A 349 -0.59 -0.15 -38.79
C ALA A 349 -1.38 1.00 -39.43
N ASP A 350 -1.63 2.09 -38.71
CA ASP A 350 -2.19 3.34 -39.26
C ASP A 350 -1.09 4.26 -39.85
N GLY A 351 -0.11 3.65 -40.52
CA GLY A 351 0.99 4.34 -41.20
C GLY A 351 2.16 4.76 -40.29
N ALA A 352 2.05 4.60 -38.97
CA ALA A 352 3.15 4.70 -38.03
C ALA A 352 3.97 3.39 -37.98
N ALA A 353 5.25 3.49 -37.64
CA ALA A 353 6.07 2.31 -37.37
C ALA A 353 5.73 1.76 -35.97
N LEU A 354 5.74 0.43 -35.83
CA LEU A 354 5.62 -0.23 -34.52
C LEU A 354 6.61 0.40 -33.52
N GLY A 355 6.14 0.73 -32.32
CA GLY A 355 6.95 1.34 -31.26
C GLY A 355 7.17 2.86 -31.40
N ALA A 356 6.76 3.49 -32.51
CA ALA A 356 6.79 4.95 -32.62
C ALA A 356 5.81 5.58 -31.62
N THR A 357 6.22 6.68 -31.00
CA THR A 357 5.40 7.36 -29.99
C THR A 357 4.82 8.68 -30.48
N ARG A 358 3.68 9.05 -29.89
CA ARG A 358 3.06 10.36 -30.02
C ARG A 358 2.81 10.93 -28.63
N VAL A 359 3.40 12.08 -28.32
CA VAL A 359 3.11 12.83 -27.10
C VAL A 359 1.68 13.36 -27.18
N LEU A 360 0.82 12.95 -26.24
CA LEU A 360 -0.57 13.40 -26.12
C LEU A 360 -0.68 14.62 -25.21
N GLU A 361 -0.04 14.54 -24.04
CA GLU A 361 -0.01 15.59 -23.03
C GLU A 361 1.38 15.69 -22.39
N GLU A 362 1.72 16.89 -21.93
CA GLU A 362 2.90 17.16 -21.11
C GLU A 362 2.44 17.95 -19.88
N HIS A 363 2.86 17.53 -18.69
CA HIS A 363 2.56 18.27 -17.47
C HIS A 363 3.84 18.81 -16.82
N ALA A 364 3.65 19.83 -15.98
CA ALA A 364 4.74 20.46 -15.25
C ALA A 364 4.27 20.96 -13.88
N ASN A 365 5.12 20.81 -12.87
CA ASN A 365 4.96 21.37 -11.53
C ASN A 365 6.31 21.93 -11.05
N GLU A 366 6.29 23.00 -10.26
CA GLU A 366 7.53 23.63 -9.76
C GLU A 366 8.28 22.76 -8.73
N GLN A 367 7.59 21.83 -8.07
CA GLN A 367 8.14 21.03 -6.96
C GLN A 367 8.17 19.54 -7.33
N TRP A 368 7.00 18.93 -7.51
CA TRP A 368 6.86 17.56 -8.05
C TRP A 368 5.44 17.31 -8.59
N ILE A 369 5.27 16.24 -9.34
CA ILE A 369 4.00 15.71 -9.86
C ILE A 369 3.70 14.40 -9.15
N ASP A 370 2.50 14.31 -8.57
CA ASP A 370 2.04 13.08 -7.89
C ASP A 370 1.49 12.08 -8.93
N LEU A 371 1.86 10.81 -8.77
CA LEU A 371 1.31 9.73 -9.59
C LEU A 371 -0.07 9.35 -9.04
N VAL A 372 -1.08 9.29 -9.93
CA VAL A 372 -2.42 8.79 -9.60
C VAL A 372 -2.63 7.48 -10.33
N HIS A 373 -2.63 6.40 -9.56
CA HIS A 373 -2.84 5.03 -10.07
C HIS A 373 -4.12 4.91 -10.90
N GLY A 374 -4.05 4.15 -11.98
CA GLY A 374 -5.13 4.02 -12.98
C GLY A 374 -5.19 5.15 -14.01
N THR A 375 -4.23 6.08 -13.98
CA THR A 375 -4.03 7.09 -15.03
C THR A 375 -2.59 7.02 -15.57
N PRO A 376 -2.34 7.42 -16.83
CA PRO A 376 -3.32 7.83 -17.84
C PRO A 376 -4.16 6.63 -18.33
N ALA A 377 -5.36 6.91 -18.84
CA ALA A 377 -6.26 5.89 -19.36
C ALA A 377 -7.14 6.44 -20.48
N TYR A 378 -7.46 5.60 -21.46
CA TYR A 378 -8.49 5.89 -22.45
C TYR A 378 -9.87 5.47 -21.94
N THR A 379 -10.88 6.30 -22.24
CA THR A 379 -12.27 5.84 -22.29
C THR A 379 -12.45 4.84 -23.44
N PRO A 380 -13.47 3.96 -23.39
CA PRO A 380 -13.81 3.12 -24.54
C PRO A 380 -13.92 3.89 -25.87
N ASP A 381 -14.46 5.11 -25.87
CA ASP A 381 -14.60 5.98 -27.04
C ASP A 381 -13.34 6.79 -27.42
N GLY A 382 -12.22 6.63 -26.70
CA GLY A 382 -10.90 7.18 -27.08
C GLY A 382 -10.57 8.57 -26.56
N ARG A 383 -11.31 9.09 -25.57
CA ARG A 383 -10.95 10.32 -24.85
C ARG A 383 -9.92 10.02 -23.77
N LEU A 384 -9.01 10.96 -23.54
CA LEU A 384 -7.89 10.76 -22.64
C LEU A 384 -8.20 11.26 -21.22
N VAL A 385 -8.06 10.38 -20.23
CA VAL A 385 -8.15 10.73 -18.81
C VAL A 385 -6.75 10.77 -18.20
N CYS A 386 -6.38 11.93 -17.67
CA CYS A 386 -5.09 12.15 -16.98
C CYS A 386 -5.29 12.73 -15.58
N SER A 387 -4.30 12.54 -14.71
CA SER A 387 -4.24 13.22 -13.42
C SER A 387 -3.81 14.69 -13.58
N LEU A 388 -4.15 15.50 -12.59
CA LEU A 388 -3.73 16.89 -12.49
C LEU A 388 -3.56 17.30 -11.03
N ASN A 389 -2.36 17.74 -10.64
CA ASN A 389 -2.17 18.46 -9.39
C ASN A 389 -2.60 19.92 -9.57
N ASP A 390 -3.90 20.20 -9.36
CA ASP A 390 -4.47 21.53 -9.56
C ASP A 390 -4.10 22.44 -8.38
N MET A 391 -2.94 23.10 -8.50
CA MET A 391 -2.41 24.03 -7.50
C MET A 391 -3.32 25.25 -7.28
N ALA A 392 -4.18 25.60 -8.25
CA ALA A 392 -5.07 26.75 -8.13
C ALA A 392 -6.26 26.46 -7.23
N THR A 393 -6.75 25.22 -7.24
CA THR A 393 -7.83 24.77 -6.35
C THR A 393 -7.34 23.97 -5.14
N ASP A 394 -6.02 23.75 -5.03
CA ASP A 394 -5.41 22.87 -4.05
C ASP A 394 -6.10 21.49 -4.02
N THR A 395 -6.16 20.83 -5.18
CA THR A 395 -6.83 19.53 -5.31
C THR A 395 -6.15 18.64 -6.34
N ASN A 396 -5.97 17.35 -6.01
CA ASN A 396 -5.61 16.32 -7.00
C ASN A 396 -6.85 15.92 -7.81
N ARG A 397 -6.88 16.30 -9.09
CA ARG A 397 -8.05 16.20 -9.97
C ARG A 397 -7.77 15.28 -11.15
N LEU A 398 -8.83 14.93 -11.87
CA LEU A 398 -8.73 14.30 -13.18
C LEU A 398 -9.13 15.27 -14.28
N THR A 399 -8.50 15.10 -15.44
CA THR A 399 -8.80 15.82 -16.67
C THR A 399 -9.37 14.87 -17.71
N MET A 400 -10.19 15.42 -18.60
CA MET A 400 -10.63 14.79 -19.84
C MET A 400 -10.12 15.65 -20.99
N ASP A 401 -9.23 15.10 -21.81
CA ASP A 401 -8.54 15.81 -22.89
C ASP A 401 -7.96 17.16 -22.42
N GLY A 402 -7.18 17.12 -21.33
CA GLY A 402 -6.55 18.28 -20.69
C GLY A 402 -7.50 19.23 -19.94
N ARG A 403 -8.80 18.93 -19.81
CA ARG A 403 -9.77 19.78 -19.10
C ARG A 403 -10.21 19.15 -17.78
N PRO A 404 -10.02 19.82 -16.63
CA PRO A 404 -10.45 19.28 -15.33
C PRO A 404 -11.96 19.09 -15.26
N PHE A 405 -12.42 17.91 -14.82
CA PHE A 405 -13.86 17.64 -14.64
C PHE A 405 -14.24 17.25 -13.20
N THR A 406 -13.34 16.63 -12.44
CA THR A 406 -13.62 16.28 -11.03
C THR A 406 -13.71 17.55 -10.19
N PRO A 407 -14.60 17.65 -9.18
CA PRO A 407 -14.78 18.89 -8.43
C PRO A 407 -13.59 19.23 -7.51
N ALA A 408 -13.37 20.54 -7.28
CA ALA A 408 -12.40 21.01 -6.30
C ALA A 408 -12.74 20.53 -4.88
N GLY A 409 -11.73 20.28 -4.06
CA GLY A 409 -11.87 19.73 -2.70
C GLY A 409 -12.09 18.22 -2.64
N TRP A 410 -12.18 17.53 -3.78
CA TRP A 410 -12.26 16.07 -3.87
C TRP A 410 -10.96 15.53 -4.44
N ASN A 411 -10.02 15.23 -3.55
CA ASN A 411 -8.71 14.71 -3.89
C ASN A 411 -8.85 13.28 -4.39
N VAL A 412 -8.61 13.07 -5.68
CA VAL A 412 -8.54 11.74 -6.29
C VAL A 412 -7.22 11.08 -5.89
N ARG A 413 -7.32 9.90 -5.28
CA ARG A 413 -6.15 9.09 -4.90
C ARG A 413 -5.83 8.02 -5.93
N THR A 414 -6.87 7.39 -6.48
CA THR A 414 -6.74 6.25 -7.38
C THR A 414 -7.95 6.18 -8.30
N VAL A 415 -7.72 5.91 -9.58
CA VAL A 415 -8.73 5.55 -10.56
C VAL A 415 -8.84 4.03 -10.61
N LEU A 416 -10.04 3.52 -10.35
CA LEU A 416 -10.34 2.09 -10.31
C LEU A 416 -10.92 1.57 -11.62
N ALA A 417 -11.67 2.40 -12.35
CA ALA A 417 -12.21 2.07 -13.67
C ALA A 417 -12.63 3.33 -14.44
N VAL A 418 -12.48 3.31 -15.77
CA VAL A 418 -12.89 4.37 -16.70
C VAL A 418 -13.91 3.84 -17.71
N THR A 419 -15.04 4.53 -17.87
CA THR A 419 -16.09 4.23 -18.86
C THR A 419 -16.36 5.44 -19.75
N ASP A 420 -17.27 5.32 -20.72
CA ASP A 420 -17.70 6.46 -21.54
C ASP A 420 -18.56 7.47 -20.76
N GLU A 421 -19.04 7.11 -19.57
CA GLU A 421 -19.94 7.94 -18.77
C GLU A 421 -19.29 8.51 -17.51
N ASP A 422 -18.40 7.74 -16.89
CA ASP A 422 -17.84 8.04 -15.58
C ASP A 422 -16.44 7.49 -15.33
N VAL A 423 -15.87 7.94 -14.20
CA VAL A 423 -14.69 7.34 -13.57
C VAL A 423 -15.06 6.85 -12.18
N LEU A 424 -14.78 5.58 -11.89
CA LEU A 424 -14.81 5.05 -10.53
C LEU A 424 -13.46 5.33 -9.87
N ALA A 425 -13.47 5.98 -8.71
CA ALA A 425 -12.26 6.42 -8.04
C ALA A 425 -12.34 6.27 -6.52
N VAL A 426 -11.16 6.15 -5.90
CA VAL A 426 -10.97 6.37 -4.46
C VAL A 426 -10.66 7.86 -4.25
N VAL A 427 -11.42 8.51 -3.37
CA VAL A 427 -11.30 9.95 -3.11
C VAL A 427 -11.19 10.27 -1.61
N GLN A 428 -10.62 11.44 -1.32
CA GLN A 428 -10.64 12.09 -0.01
C GLN A 428 -11.22 13.48 -0.16
N ARG A 429 -12.16 13.86 0.71
CA ARG A 429 -12.80 15.18 0.68
C ARG A 429 -12.12 16.14 1.65
N ALA A 430 -11.81 17.35 1.20
CA ALA A 430 -11.43 18.49 2.02
C ALA A 430 -12.68 19.35 2.30
N PRO A 431 -13.32 19.25 3.49
CA PRO A 431 -14.59 19.92 3.77
C PRO A 431 -14.51 21.45 3.71
N GLU A 432 -13.32 22.02 3.86
CA GLU A 432 -13.06 23.46 3.79
C GLU A 432 -13.22 24.00 2.36
N ILE A 433 -12.98 23.16 1.36
CA ILE A 433 -13.08 23.50 -0.06
C ILE A 433 -14.41 22.99 -0.64
N ALA A 434 -14.82 21.78 -0.26
CA ALA A 434 -16.05 21.14 -0.69
C ALA A 434 -16.98 20.87 0.52
N PRO A 435 -17.71 21.88 1.03
CA PRO A 435 -18.53 21.73 2.23
C PRO A 435 -19.77 20.85 2.02
N GLU A 436 -20.26 20.76 0.79
CA GLU A 436 -21.43 19.96 0.42
C GLU A 436 -21.06 18.48 0.30
N VAL A 437 -21.97 17.60 0.71
CA VAL A 437 -21.86 16.15 0.56
C VAL A 437 -23.04 15.61 -0.25
N PRO A 438 -22.88 14.51 -0.98
CA PRO A 438 -24.00 13.84 -1.66
C PRO A 438 -25.11 13.43 -0.67
N ASP A 439 -26.36 13.40 -1.13
CA ASP A 439 -27.53 13.06 -0.30
C ASP A 439 -27.40 11.70 0.39
N ALA A 440 -26.75 10.73 -0.25
CA ALA A 440 -26.50 9.40 0.31
C ALA A 440 -25.62 9.44 1.59
N TRP A 441 -24.87 10.52 1.79
CA TRP A 441 -24.06 10.77 2.98
C TRP A 441 -24.71 11.78 3.93
N ALA A 442 -25.87 12.35 3.59
CA ALA A 442 -26.49 13.41 4.38
C ALA A 442 -26.79 12.98 5.82
N ASP A 443 -27.26 11.75 6.03
CA ASP A 443 -27.52 11.20 7.37
C ASP A 443 -26.23 10.99 8.17
N ALA A 444 -25.18 10.49 7.53
CA ALA A 444 -23.86 10.33 8.15
C ALA A 444 -23.27 11.71 8.53
N ALA A 445 -23.35 12.69 7.62
CA ALA A 445 -22.89 14.06 7.83
C ALA A 445 -23.73 14.86 8.85
N ALA A 446 -25.01 14.52 9.03
CA ALA A 446 -25.91 15.19 9.97
C ALA A 446 -25.79 14.66 11.41
N THR A 447 -25.26 13.45 11.61
CA THR A 447 -24.91 13.00 12.95
C THR A 447 -23.66 13.76 13.39
N GLU A 448 -23.72 14.50 14.51
CA GLU A 448 -22.53 15.02 15.21
C GLU A 448 -21.72 13.85 15.80
N SER A 449 -21.23 13.00 14.91
CA SER A 449 -20.36 11.88 15.17
C SER A 449 -18.98 12.44 15.52
N VAL A 450 -18.35 11.87 16.54
CA VAL A 450 -16.93 12.07 16.88
C VAL A 450 -16.02 11.74 15.66
N PHE A 451 -16.59 11.13 14.63
CA PHE A 451 -16.04 10.87 13.31
C PHE A 451 -16.80 11.76 12.31
N GLY A 452 -16.24 12.92 11.92
CA GLY A 452 -16.76 13.64 10.76
C GLY A 452 -16.71 12.70 9.56
N ASP A 453 -17.87 12.25 9.09
CA ASP A 453 -17.96 11.18 8.09
C ASP A 453 -17.65 11.75 6.69
N HIS A 454 -16.79 11.07 5.94
CA HIS A 454 -16.33 11.42 4.59
C HIS A 454 -15.52 12.73 4.48
N ASP A 455 -14.42 12.83 5.23
CA ASP A 455 -13.39 13.88 5.11
C ASP A 455 -12.02 13.30 4.71
N ALA A 456 -10.93 14.08 4.89
CA ALA A 456 -9.57 13.65 4.58
C ALA A 456 -9.11 12.36 5.27
N ARG A 457 -9.84 11.83 6.28
CA ARG A 457 -9.53 10.56 6.94
C ARG A 457 -10.18 9.36 6.23
N SER A 458 -11.11 9.59 5.31
CA SER A 458 -11.89 8.56 4.62
C SER A 458 -11.44 8.40 3.18
N PHE A 459 -11.22 7.15 2.76
CA PHE A 459 -10.84 6.78 1.40
C PHE A 459 -12.10 6.19 0.79
N ASP A 460 -12.93 7.06 0.24
CA ASP A 460 -14.27 6.70 -0.21
C ASP A 460 -14.25 6.26 -1.67
N VAL A 461 -15.06 5.26 -2.01
CA VAL A 461 -15.26 4.87 -3.41
C VAL A 461 -16.45 5.65 -3.95
N VAL A 462 -16.23 6.38 -5.04
CA VAL A 462 -17.25 7.16 -5.73
C VAL A 462 -17.17 6.94 -7.23
N SER A 463 -18.31 7.03 -7.93
CA SER A 463 -18.36 7.29 -9.36
C SER A 463 -18.45 8.80 -9.59
N ILE A 464 -17.66 9.32 -10.53
CA ILE A 464 -17.65 10.72 -10.93
C ILE A 464 -17.96 10.81 -12.41
N ASP A 465 -19.09 11.41 -12.76
CA ASP A 465 -19.44 11.65 -14.17
C ASP A 465 -18.58 12.77 -14.77
N TYR A 466 -18.55 12.88 -16.10
CA TYR A 466 -17.77 13.92 -16.79
C TYR A 466 -18.33 15.35 -16.67
N ASN A 467 -19.46 15.54 -15.97
CA ASN A 467 -19.94 16.86 -15.56
C ASN A 467 -19.47 17.24 -14.13
N GLY A 468 -18.79 16.33 -13.43
CA GLY A 468 -18.31 16.51 -12.06
C GLY A 468 -19.30 16.09 -10.98
N THR A 469 -20.39 15.41 -11.34
CA THR A 469 -21.36 14.86 -10.37
C THR A 469 -20.77 13.65 -9.66
N ILE A 470 -20.82 13.66 -8.33
CA ILE A 470 -20.32 12.56 -7.50
C ILE A 470 -21.48 11.68 -7.05
N THR A 471 -21.36 10.39 -7.32
CA THR A 471 -22.27 9.34 -6.84
C THR A 471 -21.50 8.39 -5.92
N PRO A 472 -21.77 8.39 -4.60
CA PRO A 472 -21.12 7.47 -3.69
C PRO A 472 -21.41 6.00 -3.99
N VAL A 473 -20.37 5.17 -3.91
CA VAL A 473 -20.48 3.71 -3.89
C VAL A 473 -20.39 3.21 -2.45
N THR A 474 -19.52 3.81 -1.63
CA THR A 474 -19.42 3.54 -0.19
C THR A 474 -20.29 4.52 0.60
N THR A 475 -21.06 4.00 1.55
CA THR A 475 -21.95 4.78 2.42
C THR A 475 -21.37 5.09 3.79
N ASP A 476 -20.38 4.33 4.22
CA ASP A 476 -19.72 4.48 5.52
C ASP A 476 -18.30 4.99 5.31
N SER A 477 -17.85 5.92 6.16
CA SER A 477 -16.46 6.37 6.12
C SER A 477 -15.52 5.22 6.46
N GLY A 478 -14.40 5.10 5.76
CA GLY A 478 -13.45 4.03 5.98
C GLY A 478 -12.28 4.10 5.04
N GLN A 479 -11.48 3.04 5.02
CA GLN A 479 -10.48 2.82 3.99
C GLN A 479 -11.04 1.80 2.99
N TRP A 480 -11.55 2.27 1.85
CA TRP A 480 -12.23 1.44 0.86
C TRP A 480 -11.52 1.40 -0.49
N THR A 481 -11.72 0.31 -1.21
CA THR A 481 -11.39 0.13 -2.63
C THR A 481 -12.47 -0.72 -3.29
N ALA A 482 -12.47 -0.79 -4.62
CA ALA A 482 -13.40 -1.61 -5.36
C ALA A 482 -12.83 -2.13 -6.69
N SER A 483 -13.40 -3.22 -7.17
CA SER A 483 -13.27 -3.71 -8.55
C SER A 483 -14.64 -3.70 -9.20
N ARG A 484 -14.76 -3.09 -10.39
CA ARG A 484 -16.03 -2.97 -11.13
C ARG A 484 -15.98 -3.76 -12.43
N GLY A 485 -16.97 -4.62 -12.63
CA GLY A 485 -17.32 -5.21 -13.92
C GLY A 485 -18.46 -4.43 -14.60
N GLU A 486 -18.98 -4.96 -15.69
CA GLU A 486 -20.05 -4.29 -16.46
C GLU A 486 -21.33 -4.07 -15.64
N ARG A 487 -21.73 -5.07 -14.84
CA ARG A 487 -23.00 -5.10 -14.09
C ARG A 487 -22.83 -5.19 -12.58
N GLY A 488 -21.68 -5.67 -12.11
CA GLY A 488 -21.41 -5.88 -10.69
C GLY A 488 -20.13 -5.22 -10.21
N ILE A 489 -20.02 -5.08 -8.90
CA ILE A 489 -18.90 -4.44 -8.22
C ILE A 489 -18.60 -5.19 -6.92
N VAL A 490 -17.32 -5.35 -6.61
CA VAL A 490 -16.88 -5.79 -5.29
C VAL A 490 -16.26 -4.61 -4.59
N VAL A 491 -16.77 -4.29 -3.40
CA VAL A 491 -16.25 -3.25 -2.53
C VAL A 491 -15.60 -3.92 -1.33
N SER A 492 -14.38 -3.52 -0.98
CA SER A 492 -13.66 -4.06 0.18
C SER A 492 -12.92 -2.98 0.94
N GLY A 493 -12.78 -3.16 2.26
CA GLY A 493 -12.17 -2.16 3.10
C GLY A 493 -12.32 -2.39 4.60
N ARG A 494 -11.97 -1.37 5.38
CA ARG A 494 -12.06 -1.34 6.84
C ARG A 494 -12.64 -0.01 7.30
N ASP A 495 -13.35 -0.01 8.42
CA ASP A 495 -13.92 1.19 9.03
C ASP A 495 -13.56 1.26 10.53
N MET A 496 -14.07 2.26 11.25
CA MET A 496 -13.94 2.36 12.71
C MET A 496 -14.93 1.48 13.49
N ARG A 497 -15.95 0.92 12.83
CA ARG A 497 -17.07 0.20 13.44
C ARG A 497 -16.81 -1.30 13.54
N SER A 498 -15.92 -1.83 12.71
CA SER A 498 -15.66 -3.26 12.53
C SER A 498 -14.17 -3.55 12.72
N ALA A 499 -13.87 -4.57 13.53
CA ALA A 499 -12.49 -5.04 13.68
C ALA A 499 -11.99 -5.84 12.46
N ARG A 500 -12.90 -6.53 11.75
CA ARG A 500 -12.59 -7.29 10.54
C ARG A 500 -12.63 -6.41 9.31
N ALA A 501 -11.80 -6.75 8.32
CA ALA A 501 -12.00 -6.27 6.96
C ALA A 501 -13.36 -6.74 6.45
N GLN A 502 -14.03 -5.87 5.73
CA GLN A 502 -15.30 -6.13 5.07
C GLN A 502 -15.08 -6.26 3.57
N MET A 503 -15.85 -7.15 2.95
CA MET A 503 -15.91 -7.28 1.50
C MET A 503 -17.35 -7.60 1.12
N ARG A 504 -17.89 -6.88 0.13
CA ARG A 504 -19.26 -7.02 -0.37
C ARG A 504 -19.24 -7.15 -1.88
N HIS A 505 -19.92 -8.17 -2.39
CA HIS A 505 -20.17 -8.35 -3.81
C HIS A 505 -21.59 -7.87 -4.12
N ILE A 506 -21.71 -6.92 -5.05
CA ILE A 506 -22.95 -6.21 -5.37
C ILE A 506 -23.23 -6.41 -6.86
N LEU A 507 -24.45 -6.84 -7.19
CA LEU A 507 -24.93 -7.07 -8.56
C LEU A 507 -26.33 -6.48 -8.71
N GLY A 508 -26.45 -5.30 -9.33
CA GLY A 508 -27.71 -4.56 -9.37
C GLY A 508 -28.25 -4.25 -7.96
N GLU A 509 -29.44 -4.75 -7.62
CA GLU A 509 -30.03 -4.61 -6.28
C GLU A 509 -29.58 -5.71 -5.29
N GLN A 510 -28.89 -6.75 -5.78
CA GLN A 510 -28.39 -7.84 -4.94
C GLN A 510 -27.06 -7.43 -4.30
N SER A 511 -26.88 -7.79 -3.04
CA SER A 511 -25.64 -7.54 -2.30
C SER A 511 -25.41 -8.66 -1.31
N ALA A 512 -24.19 -9.17 -1.25
CA ALA A 512 -23.78 -10.20 -0.30
C ALA A 512 -22.42 -9.88 0.33
N THR A 513 -22.29 -10.13 1.62
CA THR A 513 -21.03 -9.99 2.34
C THR A 513 -20.20 -11.26 2.13
N ILE A 514 -18.98 -11.11 1.63
CA ILE A 514 -18.01 -12.20 1.54
C ILE A 514 -17.47 -12.50 2.93
N ALA A 515 -17.45 -13.77 3.32
CA ALA A 515 -17.11 -14.20 4.65
C ALA A 515 -15.64 -13.87 5.02
N SER A 516 -15.41 -13.59 6.29
CA SER A 516 -14.08 -13.35 6.86
C SER A 516 -13.90 -14.22 8.10
N THR A 517 -12.85 -15.06 8.09
CA THR A 517 -12.46 -15.93 9.20
C THR A 517 -11.37 -15.31 10.08
N ALA A 518 -11.03 -14.04 9.82
CA ALA A 518 -9.98 -13.32 10.53
C ALA A 518 -10.24 -13.21 12.03
N ALA A 519 -9.14 -13.23 12.80
CA ALA A 519 -9.18 -12.95 14.22
C ALA A 519 -9.61 -11.51 14.49
N GLU A 520 -10.11 -11.27 15.69
CA GLU A 520 -10.35 -9.92 16.21
C GLU A 520 -9.40 -9.65 17.39
N PRO A 521 -9.03 -8.38 17.64
CA PRO A 521 -8.14 -8.02 18.75
C PRO A 521 -8.78 -8.25 20.13
N GLY A 522 -10.10 -8.42 20.21
CA GLY A 522 -10.83 -8.64 21.47
C GLY A 522 -11.13 -7.35 22.25
N PHE A 523 -10.85 -6.17 21.69
CA PHE A 523 -11.17 -4.86 22.23
C PHE A 523 -11.45 -3.86 21.11
N THR A 524 -12.09 -2.74 21.43
CA THR A 524 -12.28 -1.60 20.51
C THR A 524 -11.42 -0.43 20.97
N PRO A 525 -10.56 0.15 20.11
CA PRO A 525 -9.80 1.34 20.45
C PRO A 525 -10.69 2.51 20.89
N ASN A 526 -10.35 3.11 22.03
CA ASN A 526 -10.96 4.31 22.59
C ASN A 526 -10.34 5.56 21.94
N VAL A 527 -10.70 5.77 20.67
CA VAL A 527 -10.15 6.82 19.81
C VAL A 527 -11.09 8.01 19.77
N THR A 528 -10.53 9.20 19.93
CA THR A 528 -11.18 10.47 19.64
C THR A 528 -10.43 11.19 18.54
N PHE A 529 -11.13 11.55 17.47
CA PHE A 529 -10.58 12.42 16.45
C PHE A 529 -10.81 13.89 16.78
N THR A 530 -9.82 14.73 16.46
CA THR A 530 -9.90 16.17 16.62
C THR A 530 -8.91 16.86 15.66
N ARG A 531 -8.88 18.18 15.70
CA ARG A 531 -7.87 18.99 15.01
C ARG A 531 -7.10 19.83 16.02
N LEU A 532 -5.78 19.83 15.91
CA LEU A 532 -4.89 20.52 16.85
C LEU A 532 -4.17 21.70 16.20
N GLY A 533 -3.94 22.73 17.03
CA GLY A 533 -3.07 23.84 16.68
C GLY A 533 -3.62 24.82 15.63
N GLU A 534 -2.75 25.72 15.20
CA GLU A 534 -3.01 26.74 14.18
C GLU A 534 -3.19 26.10 12.79
N HIS A 535 -2.45 25.03 12.49
CA HIS A 535 -2.51 24.31 11.21
C HIS A 535 -3.66 23.29 11.14
N GLN A 536 -4.45 23.18 12.21
CA GLN A 536 -5.62 22.30 12.28
C GLN A 536 -5.27 20.84 11.94
N LEU A 537 -4.18 20.35 12.54
CA LEU A 537 -3.61 19.03 12.31
C LEU A 537 -4.63 17.94 12.64
N TYR A 538 -4.97 17.11 11.66
CA TYR A 538 -5.81 15.94 11.91
C TYR A 538 -5.14 15.06 12.96
N THR A 539 -5.87 14.75 14.03
CA THR A 539 -5.31 14.09 15.20
C THR A 539 -6.23 12.99 15.69
N ALA A 540 -5.65 11.84 16.05
CA ALA A 540 -6.27 10.80 16.84
C ALA A 540 -5.68 10.81 18.26
N ILE A 541 -6.54 10.96 19.27
CA ILE A 541 -6.22 10.79 20.69
C ILE A 541 -6.75 9.43 21.13
N ILE A 542 -5.87 8.55 21.60
CA ILE A 542 -6.23 7.23 22.11
C ILE A 542 -6.08 7.24 23.64
N ALA A 543 -7.20 7.11 24.32
CA ALA A 543 -7.27 7.04 25.77
C ALA A 543 -7.25 5.58 26.26
N PRO A 544 -6.91 5.33 27.54
CA PRO A 544 -7.04 3.99 28.10
C PRO A 544 -8.46 3.43 27.93
N SER A 545 -8.58 2.11 27.87
CA SER A 545 -9.88 1.43 27.87
C SER A 545 -10.64 1.75 29.18
N PRO A 546 -11.98 1.77 29.20
CA PRO A 546 -12.74 2.06 30.42
C PRO A 546 -12.40 1.14 31.60
N GLU A 547 -12.07 -0.13 31.33
CA GLU A 547 -11.70 -1.14 32.33
C GLU A 547 -10.22 -1.03 32.78
N SER A 548 -9.45 -0.12 32.17
CA SER A 548 -8.04 0.08 32.45
C SER A 548 -7.83 0.71 33.82
N PRO A 549 -6.79 0.33 34.57
CA PRO A 549 -6.45 1.00 35.83
C PRO A 549 -6.06 2.47 35.64
N TYR A 550 -5.82 2.91 34.40
CA TYR A 550 -5.44 4.28 34.04
C TYR A 550 -6.60 5.12 33.51
N ALA A 551 -7.80 4.55 33.31
CA ALA A 551 -8.95 5.23 32.71
C ALA A 551 -9.35 6.52 33.46
N HIS A 552 -9.22 6.50 34.78
CA HIS A 552 -9.64 7.61 35.66
C HIS A 552 -8.46 8.39 36.25
N ALA A 553 -7.28 8.32 35.62
CA ALA A 553 -6.16 9.16 36.02
C ALA A 553 -6.49 10.64 35.76
N GLU A 554 -6.09 11.54 36.68
CA GLU A 554 -6.26 12.98 36.47
C GLU A 554 -5.40 13.47 35.30
N LYS A 555 -4.17 12.94 35.20
CA LYS A 555 -3.17 13.30 34.21
C LYS A 555 -2.39 12.07 33.76
N LEU A 556 -2.02 11.98 32.49
CA LEU A 556 -1.19 10.90 31.95
C LEU A 556 0.00 11.44 31.13
N PRO A 557 1.17 10.77 31.16
CA PRO A 557 2.25 11.00 30.21
C PRO A 557 1.75 10.91 28.76
N VAL A 558 2.27 11.76 27.89
CA VAL A 558 1.89 11.79 26.47
C VAL A 558 2.87 10.96 25.65
N LEU A 559 2.36 10.01 24.86
CA LEU A 559 3.13 9.29 23.86
C LEU A 559 2.72 9.76 22.47
N MET A 560 3.57 10.54 21.82
CA MET A 560 3.42 10.87 20.40
C MET A 560 3.81 9.65 19.56
N LYS A 561 2.93 9.25 18.64
CA LYS A 561 3.14 8.14 17.70
C LYS A 561 2.81 8.56 16.25
N PRO A 562 3.52 9.55 15.69
CA PRO A 562 3.37 9.91 14.28
C PRO A 562 4.19 8.99 13.37
N TYR A 563 3.74 8.80 12.13
CA TYR A 563 4.62 8.50 11.02
C TYR A 563 5.21 9.81 10.48
N GLY A 564 4.34 10.76 10.11
CA GLY A 564 4.68 12.16 9.82
C GLY A 564 5.55 12.39 8.59
N GLY A 565 5.81 11.36 7.78
CA GLY A 565 6.52 11.46 6.50
C GLY A 565 5.59 11.64 5.32
N PRO A 566 6.11 12.13 4.17
CA PRO A 566 5.32 12.26 2.95
C PRO A 566 4.86 10.91 2.40
N GLY A 567 3.78 10.95 1.61
CA GLY A 567 3.21 9.76 0.97
C GLY A 567 2.38 8.85 1.88
N PHE A 568 2.40 9.05 3.21
CA PHE A 568 1.67 8.21 4.17
C PHE A 568 0.85 9.04 5.16
N GLN A 569 -0.40 8.62 5.37
CA GLN A 569 -1.32 9.21 6.32
C GLN A 569 -1.63 8.18 7.42
N GLN A 570 -1.70 8.60 8.68
CA GLN A 570 -1.93 7.69 9.80
C GLN A 570 -3.25 7.95 10.54
N VAL A 571 -3.75 9.18 10.50
CA VAL A 571 -5.07 9.55 11.03
C VAL A 571 -6.10 9.25 9.95
N ILE A 572 -6.53 7.99 9.88
CA ILE A 572 -7.55 7.52 8.94
C ILE A 572 -8.72 6.84 9.64
N ALA A 573 -9.88 6.74 8.99
CA ALA A 573 -11.11 6.17 9.54
C ALA A 573 -11.12 4.62 9.55
N SER A 574 -10.04 3.99 10.05
CA SER A 574 -9.90 2.53 10.10
C SER A 574 -9.39 2.07 11.47
N GLN A 575 -10.12 1.16 12.12
CA GLN A 575 -9.80 0.70 13.47
C GLN A 575 -8.39 0.09 13.59
N SER A 576 -7.92 -0.54 12.50
CA SER A 576 -6.63 -1.25 12.47
C SER A 576 -5.41 -0.37 12.72
N PHE A 577 -5.53 0.94 12.50
CA PHE A 577 -4.46 1.91 12.73
C PHE A 577 -4.25 2.22 14.22
N TYR A 578 -5.23 1.88 15.07
CA TYR A 578 -5.25 2.30 16.48
C TYR A 578 -5.11 1.17 17.48
N TRP A 579 -5.09 -0.10 17.08
CA TRP A 579 -4.99 -1.21 18.03
C TRP A 579 -3.68 -1.21 18.85
N GLU A 580 -2.54 -0.94 18.19
CA GLU A 580 -1.27 -0.81 18.91
C GLU A 580 -1.25 0.46 19.80
N GLY A 581 -1.87 1.54 19.34
CA GLY A 581 -2.06 2.74 20.16
C GLY A 581 -2.89 2.47 21.41
N GLN A 582 -3.93 1.63 21.30
CA GLN A 582 -4.75 1.22 22.42
C GLN A 582 -3.94 0.40 23.44
N TRP A 583 -3.11 -0.54 22.97
CA TRP A 583 -2.20 -1.28 23.84
C TRP A 583 -1.33 -0.35 24.69
N TRP A 584 -0.73 0.67 24.05
CA TRP A 584 0.07 1.70 24.71
C TRP A 584 -0.74 2.55 25.68
N ALA A 585 -1.97 2.93 25.32
CA ALA A 585 -2.83 3.71 26.19
C ALA A 585 -3.14 2.94 27.49
N ASP A 586 -3.38 1.62 27.38
CA ASP A 586 -3.55 0.73 28.52
C ASP A 586 -2.24 0.40 29.28
N GLN A 587 -1.09 0.87 28.77
CA GLN A 587 0.15 0.97 29.55
C GLN A 587 0.27 2.29 30.34
N GLY A 588 -0.78 3.10 30.40
CA GLY A 588 -0.80 4.35 31.19
C GLY A 588 -0.21 5.55 30.45
N PHE A 589 -0.39 5.60 29.13
CA PHE A 589 -0.08 6.76 28.32
C PHE A 589 -1.36 7.37 27.74
N LEU A 590 -1.35 8.67 27.48
CA LEU A 590 -2.26 9.28 26.52
C LEU A 590 -1.56 9.27 25.15
N VAL A 591 -2.05 8.44 24.23
CA VAL A 591 -1.38 8.25 22.93
C VAL A 591 -1.97 9.22 21.92
N VAL A 592 -1.10 9.88 21.15
CA VAL A 592 -1.50 10.89 20.17
C VAL A 592 -0.80 10.66 18.84
N THR A 593 -1.58 10.58 17.78
CA THR A 593 -1.08 10.59 16.40
C THR A 593 -1.62 11.84 15.71
N ALA A 594 -0.73 12.65 15.16
CA ALA A 594 -1.08 13.88 14.44
C ALA A 594 -0.43 13.88 13.06
N ASP A 595 -1.25 14.06 12.03
CA ASP A 595 -0.81 14.17 10.64
C ASP A 595 -0.49 15.64 10.33
N GLY A 596 0.81 15.88 10.13
CA GLY A 596 1.41 17.19 9.83
C GLY A 596 1.41 17.53 8.34
N ARG A 597 1.97 18.67 8.01
CA ARG A 597 2.28 19.07 6.64
C ARG A 597 3.20 18.06 5.98
N GLY A 598 2.97 17.84 4.69
CA GLY A 598 3.59 16.75 3.93
C GLY A 598 2.79 15.44 3.91
N THR A 599 1.89 15.19 4.87
CA THR A 599 1.02 14.00 4.81
C THR A 599 -0.11 14.19 3.81
N THR A 600 -0.36 13.18 2.96
CA THR A 600 -1.38 13.24 1.90
C THR A 600 -2.81 13.42 2.41
N GLY A 601 -3.70 13.87 1.52
CA GLY A 601 -5.16 13.90 1.75
C GLY A 601 -5.74 15.29 2.04
N ARG A 602 -4.91 16.33 2.01
CA ARG A 602 -5.32 17.73 2.22
C ARG A 602 -5.08 18.65 1.04
N GLY A 603 -4.63 18.12 -0.09
CA GLY A 603 -4.35 18.87 -1.31
C GLY A 603 -2.85 19.01 -1.59
N PRO A 604 -2.45 19.23 -2.85
CA PRO A 604 -1.07 19.28 -3.27
C PRO A 604 -0.25 20.41 -2.61
N ALA A 605 -0.84 21.54 -2.23
CA ALA A 605 -0.14 22.62 -1.54
C ALA A 605 0.28 22.21 -0.12
N TRP A 606 -0.60 21.52 0.61
CA TRP A 606 -0.30 20.96 1.94
C TRP A 606 0.83 19.92 1.87
N ASP A 607 0.77 19.03 0.88
CA ASP A 607 1.78 18.00 0.67
C ASP A 607 3.16 18.63 0.38
N ARG A 608 3.18 19.79 -0.28
CA ARG A 608 4.37 20.51 -0.75
C ARG A 608 5.02 21.45 0.27
N GLU A 609 4.43 21.66 1.43
CA GLU A 609 5.02 22.52 2.47
C GLU A 609 6.36 22.00 3.01
N ILE A 610 6.64 20.70 2.86
CA ILE A 610 7.89 20.07 3.30
C ILE A 610 9.05 20.17 2.28
N PHE A 611 8.81 20.72 1.09
CA PHE A 611 9.78 20.70 -0.01
C PHE A 611 11.12 21.34 0.41
N GLU A 612 12.19 20.57 0.28
CA GLU A 612 13.57 20.89 0.68
C GLU A 612 13.78 21.25 2.17
N ASP A 613 12.75 21.12 3.02
CA ASP A 613 12.74 21.51 4.45
C ASP A 613 11.92 20.56 5.34
N MET A 614 11.80 19.29 4.96
CA MET A 614 10.92 18.34 5.62
C MET A 614 11.27 18.11 7.09
N LYS A 615 12.54 18.21 7.49
CA LYS A 615 12.97 18.07 8.89
C LYS A 615 12.34 19.12 9.81
N ASP A 616 12.47 20.39 9.47
CA ASP A 616 12.05 21.49 10.34
C ASP A 616 10.52 21.61 10.36
N VAL A 617 9.88 21.46 9.19
CA VAL A 617 8.42 21.53 9.04
C VAL A 617 7.73 20.40 9.81
N THR A 618 8.14 19.15 9.59
CA THR A 618 7.48 18.00 10.23
C THR A 618 7.68 17.97 11.74
N LEU A 619 8.85 18.39 12.26
CA LEU A 619 9.06 18.52 13.70
C LEU A 619 8.20 19.64 14.32
N ALA A 620 8.11 20.80 13.65
CA ALA A 620 7.34 21.94 14.14
C ALA A 620 5.86 21.55 14.37
N ASP A 621 5.28 20.77 13.47
CA ASP A 621 3.89 20.33 13.58
C ASP A 621 3.67 19.37 14.77
N GLN A 622 4.64 18.49 15.06
CA GLN A 622 4.55 17.62 16.24
C GLN A 622 4.68 18.42 17.54
N VAL A 623 5.53 19.46 17.56
CA VAL A 623 5.64 20.39 18.70
C VAL A 623 4.33 21.16 18.89
N GLU A 624 3.72 21.64 17.81
CA GLU A 624 2.43 22.31 17.83
C GLU A 624 1.31 21.41 18.37
N ALA A 625 1.24 20.16 17.89
CA ALA A 625 0.27 19.17 18.38
C ALA A 625 0.38 18.99 19.90
N VAL A 626 1.59 18.81 20.43
CA VAL A 626 1.81 18.66 21.88
C VAL A 626 1.37 19.91 22.65
N ASN A 627 1.72 21.10 22.17
CA ASN A 627 1.38 22.36 22.85
C ASN A 627 -0.12 22.65 22.85
N ALA A 628 -0.84 22.29 21.78
CA ALA A 628 -2.28 22.50 21.64
C ALA A 628 -3.12 21.45 22.39
N LEU A 629 -2.53 20.30 22.75
CA LEU A 629 -3.24 19.15 23.32
C LEU A 629 -4.03 19.47 24.62
N PRO A 630 -3.50 20.22 25.62
CA PRO A 630 -4.24 20.49 26.85
C PRO A 630 -5.55 21.24 26.62
N GLU A 631 -5.53 22.24 25.73
CA GLU A 631 -6.73 23.02 25.41
C GLU A 631 -7.74 22.15 24.67
N ALA A 632 -7.29 21.34 23.70
CA ALA A 632 -8.17 20.44 22.98
C ALA A 632 -8.84 19.41 23.89
N VAL A 633 -8.08 18.77 24.79
CA VAL A 633 -8.63 17.80 25.76
C VAL A 633 -9.62 18.48 26.71
N ALA A 634 -9.31 19.68 27.21
CA ALA A 634 -10.22 20.43 28.07
C ALA A 634 -11.55 20.76 27.36
N ARG A 635 -11.51 21.17 26.09
CA ARG A 635 -12.71 21.41 25.27
C ARG A 635 -13.52 20.12 25.08
N LEU A 636 -12.85 19.04 24.68
CA LEU A 636 -13.50 17.73 24.47
C LEU A 636 -14.20 17.23 25.75
N ASN A 637 -13.59 17.41 26.92
CA ASN A 637 -14.19 17.02 28.20
C ASN A 637 -15.37 17.93 28.59
N ALA A 638 -15.28 19.24 28.35
CA ALA A 638 -16.38 20.17 28.61
C ALA A 638 -17.62 19.85 27.74
N ASP A 639 -17.42 19.44 26.48
CA ASP A 639 -18.50 19.05 25.58
C ASP A 639 -19.24 17.81 26.10
N VAL A 640 -18.51 16.81 26.62
CA VAL A 640 -19.08 15.60 27.25
C VAL A 640 -19.96 15.97 28.44
N GLU A 641 -19.46 16.83 29.35
CA GLU A 641 -20.23 17.31 30.50
C GLU A 641 -21.51 18.05 30.07
N SER A 642 -21.42 18.88 29.04
CA SER A 642 -22.56 19.65 28.52
C SER A 642 -23.66 18.75 27.93
N ARG A 643 -23.28 17.66 27.24
CA ARG A 643 -24.21 16.68 26.63
C ARG A 643 -24.87 15.81 27.69
N ALA A 644 -24.14 15.41 28.74
CA ALA A 644 -24.69 14.66 29.86
C ALA A 644 -25.75 15.44 30.67
N ALA A 645 -25.74 16.78 30.61
CA ALA A 645 -26.68 17.65 31.31
C ALA A 645 -28.03 17.88 30.57
N GLN A 646 -28.20 17.41 29.32
CA GLN A 646 -29.42 17.59 28.53
C GLN A 646 -30.44 16.44 28.77
N PRO A 647 -31.76 16.70 28.87
CA PRO A 647 -32.76 15.66 29.11
C PRO A 647 -32.93 14.71 27.91
N ALA A 648 -33.01 13.40 28.18
CA ALA A 648 -33.21 12.34 27.18
C ALA A 648 -34.61 12.39 26.54
N ALA A 649 -34.81 13.25 25.54
CA ALA A 649 -35.98 13.21 24.68
C ALA A 649 -35.56 12.63 23.32
N GLY A 650 -35.96 11.39 23.02
CA GLY A 650 -35.72 10.76 21.70
C GLY A 650 -35.54 9.23 21.66
N ASP A 651 -35.36 8.56 22.81
CA ASP A 651 -34.86 7.18 22.91
C ASP A 651 -35.73 6.06 22.27
N GLN A 652 -36.88 6.35 21.67
CA GLN A 652 -37.68 5.34 20.95
C GLN A 652 -37.34 5.22 19.46
N ALA A 653 -36.77 6.25 18.82
CA ALA A 653 -36.40 6.19 17.39
C ALA A 653 -35.01 5.58 17.16
N ASP A 654 -34.04 5.85 18.05
CA ASP A 654 -32.68 5.26 18.00
C ASP A 654 -32.66 3.76 18.36
N ALA A 655 -33.75 3.25 18.94
CA ALA A 655 -33.84 1.90 19.45
C ALA A 655 -33.94 0.83 18.34
N GLU A 656 -34.52 1.19 17.19
CA GLU A 656 -34.87 0.24 16.12
C GLU A 656 -33.83 0.19 14.98
N ASN A 657 -32.95 1.19 14.84
CA ASN A 657 -32.05 1.31 13.67
C ASN A 657 -30.53 1.20 13.96
N HIS A 658 -30.09 1.16 15.22
CA HIS A 658 -28.65 1.21 15.55
C HIS A 658 -28.17 0.11 16.50
N PRO A 659 -27.04 -0.57 16.19
CA PRO A 659 -26.43 -1.56 17.08
C PRO A 659 -25.93 -0.96 18.40
N PRO A 660 -25.85 -1.75 19.49
CA PRO A 660 -25.55 -1.26 20.85
C PRO A 660 -24.24 -0.46 20.99
N ALA A 661 -23.22 -0.75 20.18
CA ALA A 661 -21.91 -0.10 20.24
C ALA A 661 -21.95 1.39 19.84
N LEU A 662 -22.87 1.80 18.97
CA LEU A 662 -23.02 3.19 18.53
C LEU A 662 -23.76 4.06 19.56
N ARG A 663 -24.57 3.46 20.44
CA ARG A 663 -25.26 4.19 21.53
C ARG A 663 -24.29 4.75 22.58
N ALA A 664 -23.07 4.20 22.65
CA ALA A 664 -22.08 4.55 23.66
C ALA A 664 -21.24 5.80 23.31
N THR A 665 -21.03 6.15 22.04
CA THR A 665 -19.88 7.01 21.69
C THR A 665 -20.13 8.52 21.70
N SER A 666 -21.37 9.02 21.56
CA SER A 666 -21.63 10.47 21.60
C SER A 666 -22.18 11.00 22.94
N ARG A 667 -22.83 10.13 23.74
CA ARG A 667 -23.41 10.46 25.06
C ARG A 667 -22.75 9.73 26.25
N GLN A 668 -21.97 8.67 26.04
CA GLN A 668 -21.30 7.90 27.13
C GLN A 668 -19.77 7.90 27.03
N ARG A 669 -19.18 8.83 26.27
CA ARG A 669 -17.72 8.98 26.25
C ARG A 669 -17.22 9.42 27.63
N GLU A 670 -16.29 8.68 28.21
CA GLU A 670 -15.64 9.07 29.47
C GLU A 670 -14.74 10.30 29.27
N ALA A 671 -14.50 11.06 30.34
CA ALA A 671 -13.56 12.17 30.30
C ALA A 671 -12.14 11.65 30.01
N ILE A 672 -11.45 12.29 29.07
CA ILE A 672 -10.05 11.96 28.79
C ILE A 672 -9.17 12.51 29.92
N PRO A 673 -8.23 11.73 30.47
CA PRO A 673 -7.18 12.24 31.33
C PRO A 673 -6.42 13.43 30.73
N MET A 674 -6.08 14.43 31.53
CA MET A 674 -5.33 15.59 31.03
C MET A 674 -3.90 15.18 30.59
N PRO A 675 -3.34 15.77 29.53
CA PRO A 675 -1.98 15.48 29.10
C PRO A 675 -0.92 16.03 30.05
N ASP A 676 0.07 15.20 30.41
CA ASP A 676 1.26 15.61 31.15
C ASP A 676 2.39 16.09 30.23
N LEU A 677 2.40 17.41 29.96
CA LEU A 677 3.44 18.02 29.11
C LEU A 677 4.85 18.03 29.74
N ASP A 678 4.98 17.72 31.04
CA ASP A 678 6.30 17.49 31.64
C ASP A 678 6.83 16.08 31.31
N LYS A 679 5.97 15.19 30.79
CA LYS A 679 6.25 13.78 30.49
C LYS A 679 5.77 13.40 29.08
N VAL A 680 6.36 14.03 28.07
CA VAL A 680 6.09 13.73 26.65
C VAL A 680 7.21 12.87 26.08
N CYS A 681 6.88 11.77 25.42
CA CYS A 681 7.82 10.96 24.65
C CYS A 681 7.32 10.69 23.23
N MET A 682 8.21 10.21 22.36
CA MET A 682 7.87 9.87 20.98
C MET A 682 8.36 8.47 20.61
N ILE A 683 7.55 7.76 19.82
CA ILE A 683 7.92 6.49 19.21
C ILE A 683 7.51 6.46 17.74
N GLY A 684 8.35 5.86 16.90
CA GLY A 684 8.05 5.66 15.49
C GLY A 684 9.01 4.70 14.81
N TRP A 685 8.64 4.28 13.60
CA TRP A 685 9.41 3.39 12.74
C TRP A 685 9.61 4.05 11.36
N SER A 686 10.72 3.76 10.67
CA SER A 686 11.05 4.39 9.39
C SER A 686 11.08 5.93 9.53
N TYR A 687 10.36 6.70 8.70
CA TYR A 687 10.25 8.16 8.84
C TYR A 687 9.80 8.59 10.24
N GLY A 688 8.86 7.86 10.87
CA GLY A 688 8.46 8.11 12.26
C GLY A 688 9.60 7.88 13.25
N GLY A 689 10.52 6.97 12.93
CA GLY A 689 11.77 6.77 13.67
C GLY A 689 12.73 7.96 13.51
N PHE A 690 12.86 8.50 12.30
CA PHE A 690 13.60 9.74 12.04
C PHE A 690 13.03 10.89 12.88
N LEU A 691 11.70 11.09 12.85
CA LEU A 691 11.03 12.09 13.68
C LEU A 691 11.25 11.86 15.18
N SER A 692 11.22 10.61 15.63
CA SER A 692 11.46 10.28 17.05
C SER A 692 12.87 10.66 17.51
N ALA A 693 13.90 10.34 16.70
CA ALA A 693 15.27 10.74 16.99
C ALA A 693 15.43 12.27 16.91
N LEU A 694 14.88 12.90 15.88
CA LEU A 694 14.89 14.34 15.67
C LEU A 694 14.25 15.10 16.84
N ALA A 695 13.12 14.61 17.36
CA ALA A 695 12.37 15.25 18.44
C ALA A 695 13.20 15.46 19.71
N VAL A 696 14.04 14.50 20.07
CA VAL A 696 14.92 14.60 21.25
C VAL A 696 16.25 15.32 20.98
N LEU A 697 16.61 15.51 19.70
CA LEU A 697 17.79 16.29 19.29
C LEU A 697 17.46 17.78 19.21
N ASP A 698 16.34 18.14 18.57
CA ASP A 698 16.02 19.52 18.19
C ASP A 698 14.85 20.12 18.97
N ALA A 699 14.02 19.31 19.63
CA ALA A 699 12.97 19.77 20.54
C ALA A 699 13.02 19.16 21.96
N PRO A 700 14.19 19.07 22.62
CA PRO A 700 14.34 18.40 23.92
C PRO A 700 13.59 19.08 25.08
N ASN A 701 13.11 20.31 24.88
CA ASN A 701 12.25 21.00 25.85
C ASN A 701 10.81 20.49 25.82
N VAL A 702 10.37 19.94 24.70
CA VAL A 702 9.04 19.35 24.52
C VAL A 702 9.12 17.85 24.78
N PHE A 703 9.97 17.15 24.02
CA PHE A 703 10.12 15.69 24.09
C PHE A 703 11.21 15.29 25.08
N LYS A 704 10.85 14.43 26.03
CA LYS A 704 11.70 14.03 27.15
C LYS A 704 12.40 12.70 26.94
N ALA A 705 11.90 11.85 26.03
CA ALA A 705 12.51 10.58 25.65
C ALA A 705 11.98 10.12 24.28
N ALA A 706 12.74 9.30 23.56
CA ALA A 706 12.27 8.73 22.30
C ALA A 706 12.79 7.32 21.99
N CYS A 707 11.98 6.56 21.27
CA CYS A 707 12.34 5.27 20.66
C CYS A 707 12.26 5.39 19.13
N ALA A 708 13.39 5.32 18.45
CA ALA A 708 13.50 5.43 17.00
C ALA A 708 13.82 4.07 16.36
N GLY A 709 12.84 3.49 15.67
CA GLY A 709 12.99 2.25 14.90
C GLY A 709 13.30 2.51 13.43
N ALA A 710 14.31 1.82 12.88
CA ALA A 710 14.77 1.93 11.50
C ALA A 710 14.79 3.37 10.91
N PRO A 711 15.38 4.38 11.61
CA PRO A 711 15.31 5.77 11.17
C PRO A 711 16.21 6.05 9.95
N PRO A 712 15.73 6.72 8.88
CA PRO A 712 16.60 7.30 7.85
C PRO A 712 17.30 8.55 8.38
N THR A 713 18.56 8.42 8.81
CA THR A 713 19.31 9.51 9.48
C THR A 713 20.17 10.37 8.55
N ASP A 714 20.37 9.93 7.31
CA ASP A 714 21.26 10.49 6.30
C ASP A 714 20.64 10.24 4.92
N TRP A 715 19.97 11.25 4.39
CA TRP A 715 19.19 11.13 3.14
C TRP A 715 20.04 10.81 1.92
N THR A 716 21.37 10.96 1.99
CA THR A 716 22.25 10.51 0.90
C THR A 716 22.34 8.99 0.81
N LEU A 717 21.80 8.25 1.79
CA LEU A 717 21.72 6.79 1.81
C LEU A 717 20.35 6.25 1.41
N TYR A 718 19.39 7.09 1.02
CA TYR A 718 18.08 6.63 0.57
C TYR A 718 17.97 6.73 -0.95
N ASP A 719 16.91 6.19 -1.56
CA ASP A 719 16.81 6.05 -3.02
C ASP A 719 16.60 7.39 -3.74
N THR A 720 16.83 7.37 -5.05
CA THR A 720 16.67 8.53 -5.95
C THR A 720 15.25 9.06 -5.95
N HIS A 721 14.26 8.24 -6.27
CA HIS A 721 12.92 8.71 -6.58
C HIS A 721 12.20 9.28 -5.37
N TYR A 722 12.28 8.64 -4.20
CA TYR A 722 11.77 9.22 -2.96
C TYR A 722 12.49 10.52 -2.61
N THR A 723 13.83 10.47 -2.54
CA THR A 723 14.59 11.55 -1.91
C THR A 723 14.70 12.78 -2.80
N GLU A 724 14.95 12.59 -4.10
CA GLU A 724 15.11 13.70 -5.05
C GLU A 724 13.79 14.43 -5.31
N ARG A 725 12.64 13.75 -5.14
CA ARG A 725 11.29 14.35 -5.16
C ARG A 725 11.15 15.43 -4.07
N TYR A 726 11.54 15.10 -2.84
CA TYR A 726 11.30 15.99 -1.69
C TYR A 726 12.46 16.93 -1.39
N LEU A 727 13.72 16.53 -1.64
CA LEU A 727 14.93 17.30 -1.29
C LEU A 727 15.69 17.85 -2.49
N GLY A 728 15.25 17.51 -3.70
CA GLY A 728 15.91 17.98 -4.92
C GLY A 728 17.27 17.34 -5.17
N LEU A 729 18.18 18.08 -5.81
CA LEU A 729 19.49 17.57 -6.27
C LEU A 729 20.67 18.33 -5.64
N ASP A 730 20.41 19.24 -4.71
CA ASP A 730 21.46 20.01 -4.03
C ASP A 730 21.91 19.26 -2.77
N PRO A 731 23.16 18.74 -2.71
CA PRO A 731 23.67 18.00 -1.56
C PRO A 731 23.59 18.78 -0.23
N ASP A 732 23.61 20.12 -0.26
CA ASP A 732 23.49 20.92 0.97
C ASP A 732 22.09 20.79 1.58
N VAL A 733 21.05 20.60 0.77
CA VAL A 733 19.67 20.34 1.25
C VAL A 733 19.60 19.04 2.04
N TYR A 734 20.29 18.00 1.57
CA TYR A 734 20.35 16.69 2.21
C TYR A 734 21.03 16.77 3.56
N TYR A 735 22.16 17.49 3.64
CA TYR A 735 22.86 17.71 4.89
C TYR A 735 21.95 18.41 5.92
N ARG A 736 21.25 19.48 5.54
CA ARG A 736 20.33 20.20 6.45
C ARG A 736 19.20 19.30 6.98
N ASN A 737 18.66 18.43 6.14
CA ASN A 737 17.57 17.52 6.50
C ASN A 737 18.02 16.22 7.17
N GLY A 738 19.32 15.90 7.18
CA GLY A 738 19.89 14.81 7.97
C GLY A 738 19.93 15.12 9.47
N ILE A 739 20.23 14.11 10.30
CA ILE A 739 20.34 14.26 11.77
C ILE A 739 21.64 13.72 12.36
N VAL A 740 22.53 13.14 11.56
CA VAL A 740 23.83 12.63 12.05
C VAL A 740 24.68 13.76 12.66
N GLN A 741 24.69 14.92 12.02
CA GLN A 741 25.43 16.11 12.49
C GLN A 741 24.85 16.74 13.76
N ASP A 742 23.59 16.44 14.09
CA ASP A 742 22.91 16.97 15.27
C ASP A 742 23.16 16.13 16.52
N ALA A 743 23.84 14.98 16.39
CA ALA A 743 24.20 14.12 17.51
C ALA A 743 24.76 14.85 18.75
N PRO A 744 25.61 15.89 18.64
CA PRO A 744 26.07 16.65 19.81
C PRO A 744 24.97 17.35 20.62
N LYS A 745 23.74 17.51 20.09
CA LYS A 745 22.60 18.13 20.77
C LYS A 745 21.85 17.17 21.71
N LEU A 746 22.11 15.87 21.66
CA LEU A 746 21.33 14.91 22.47
C LEU A 746 21.52 15.15 23.97
N GLU A 747 20.41 15.50 24.64
CA GLU A 747 20.33 15.68 26.10
C GLU A 747 19.27 14.79 26.76
N ARG A 748 18.47 14.09 25.95
CA ARG A 748 17.35 13.25 26.40
C ARG A 748 17.63 11.77 26.08
N PRO A 749 17.06 10.82 26.85
CA PRO A 749 17.16 9.41 26.55
C PRO A 749 16.65 9.08 25.13
N LEU A 750 17.48 8.38 24.36
CA LEU A 750 17.18 7.89 23.02
C LEU A 750 17.48 6.39 22.95
N MET A 751 16.51 5.62 22.46
CA MET A 751 16.70 4.23 22.05
C MET A 751 16.65 4.14 20.52
N LEU A 752 17.69 3.59 19.92
CA LEU A 752 17.76 3.24 18.50
C LEU A 752 17.50 1.75 18.34
N ILE A 753 16.61 1.36 17.42
CA ILE A 753 16.27 -0.04 17.11
C ILE A 753 16.41 -0.23 15.60
N HIS A 754 17.04 -1.31 15.14
CA HIS A 754 17.23 -1.50 13.71
C HIS A 754 17.53 -2.98 13.35
N GLY A 755 16.92 -3.46 12.27
CA GLY A 755 17.23 -4.75 11.62
C GLY A 755 18.57 -4.76 10.91
N PHE A 756 19.37 -5.81 11.07
CA PHE A 756 20.66 -5.94 10.37
C PHE A 756 20.53 -6.43 8.93
N ALA A 757 19.36 -6.99 8.58
CA ALA A 757 19.03 -7.41 7.22
C ALA A 757 18.07 -6.43 6.53
N ASP A 758 17.88 -5.22 7.08
CA ASP A 758 17.02 -4.19 6.49
C ASP A 758 17.59 -3.75 5.13
N ASP A 759 16.79 -3.96 4.09
CA ASP A 759 17.16 -3.81 2.70
C ASP A 759 16.50 -2.59 2.04
N ASN A 760 15.67 -1.86 2.81
CA ASN A 760 15.05 -0.58 2.46
C ASN A 760 15.78 0.57 3.16
N VAL A 761 15.66 0.66 4.49
CA VAL A 761 16.44 1.63 5.29
C VAL A 761 17.64 0.89 5.84
N THR A 762 18.80 0.98 5.21
CA THR A 762 19.94 0.17 5.66
C THR A 762 20.38 0.50 7.10
N ILE A 763 20.91 -0.51 7.77
CA ILE A 763 21.51 -0.41 9.12
C ILE A 763 22.57 0.69 9.23
N ALA A 764 23.19 1.08 8.11
CA ALA A 764 24.18 2.16 8.04
C ALA A 764 23.64 3.47 8.62
N HIS A 765 22.35 3.77 8.48
CA HIS A 765 21.73 4.96 9.06
C HIS A 765 21.86 5.00 10.58
N SER A 766 21.39 3.97 11.28
CA SER A 766 21.47 3.95 12.74
C SER A 766 22.92 3.83 13.25
N LEU A 767 23.79 3.11 12.53
CA LEU A 767 25.20 3.00 12.91
C LEU A 767 25.95 4.32 12.77
N ARG A 768 25.70 5.11 11.71
CA ARG A 768 26.29 6.45 11.55
C ARG A 768 25.87 7.41 12.66
N LEU A 769 24.58 7.43 13.00
CA LEU A 769 24.08 8.26 14.11
C LEU A 769 24.64 7.79 15.45
N SER A 770 24.62 6.49 15.73
CA SER A 770 25.19 5.88 16.94
C SER A 770 26.68 6.23 17.12
N GLN A 771 27.46 6.15 16.03
CA GLN A 771 28.87 6.54 16.03
C GLN A 771 29.05 8.04 16.32
N ALA A 772 28.23 8.91 15.73
CA ALA A 772 28.28 10.35 15.96
C ALA A 772 27.92 10.71 17.41
N LEU A 773 26.89 10.07 17.98
CA LEU A 773 26.50 10.22 19.39
C LEU A 773 27.63 9.81 20.34
N MET A 774 28.22 8.64 20.11
CA MET A 774 29.37 8.16 20.89
C MET A 774 30.55 9.13 20.79
N ALA A 775 30.90 9.60 19.59
CA ALA A 775 32.00 10.54 19.38
C ALA A 775 31.76 11.89 20.10
N ALA A 776 30.50 12.32 20.22
CA ALA A 776 30.10 13.51 20.98
C ALA A 776 29.95 13.25 22.49
N GLY A 777 30.18 12.02 22.97
CA GLY A 777 30.02 11.65 24.38
C GLY A 777 28.57 11.65 24.86
N ARG A 778 27.61 11.46 23.95
CA ARG A 778 26.17 11.44 24.26
C ARG A 778 25.71 9.99 24.46
N PRO A 779 25.12 9.65 25.63
CA PRO A 779 24.65 8.29 25.90
C PRO A 779 23.34 7.99 25.15
N HIS A 780 23.24 6.78 24.60
CA HIS A 780 22.04 6.26 23.94
C HIS A 780 21.95 4.73 24.10
N THR A 781 20.75 4.18 23.98
CA THR A 781 20.50 2.74 23.93
C THR A 781 20.44 2.29 22.48
N PHE A 782 21.05 1.15 22.16
CA PHE A 782 20.99 0.55 20.82
C PHE A 782 20.52 -0.90 20.93
N LEU A 783 19.40 -1.23 20.26
CA LEU A 783 18.82 -2.56 20.19
C LEU A 783 18.97 -3.11 18.75
N PRO A 784 19.99 -3.94 18.49
CA PRO A 784 20.15 -4.62 17.20
C PRO A 784 19.13 -5.76 17.06
N LEU A 785 18.51 -5.89 15.88
CA LEU A 785 17.64 -7.02 15.55
C LEU A 785 18.31 -7.86 14.44
N THR A 786 18.81 -9.04 14.79
CA THR A 786 19.51 -9.97 13.87
C THR A 786 18.49 -10.77 13.05
N GLY A 787 18.75 -10.98 11.76
CA GLY A 787 17.86 -11.71 10.84
C GLY A 787 16.55 -11.00 10.50
N ILE A 788 16.35 -9.76 10.96
CA ILE A 788 15.14 -8.96 10.70
C ILE A 788 15.44 -7.94 9.60
N THR A 789 14.54 -7.86 8.61
CA THR A 789 14.57 -6.85 7.53
C THR A 789 13.94 -5.53 8.01
N HIS A 790 13.21 -4.81 7.16
CA HIS A 790 12.46 -3.62 7.57
C HIS A 790 11.28 -3.93 8.52
N MET A 791 10.82 -5.19 8.56
CA MET A 791 9.61 -5.62 9.26
C MET A 791 9.86 -6.74 10.29
N THR A 792 9.32 -6.60 11.49
CA THR A 792 9.39 -7.63 12.54
C THR A 792 8.15 -8.53 12.51
N ASN A 793 8.28 -9.77 12.05
CA ASN A 793 7.16 -10.73 11.97
C ASN A 793 7.23 -11.85 13.03
N ASP A 794 8.36 -12.04 13.71
CA ASP A 794 8.47 -13.01 14.81
C ASP A 794 7.68 -12.58 16.05
N GLU A 795 6.80 -13.46 16.56
CA GLU A 795 5.89 -13.14 17.66
C GLU A 795 6.60 -12.83 18.98
N THR A 796 7.72 -13.48 19.26
CA THR A 796 8.46 -13.32 20.51
C THR A 796 9.26 -12.03 20.47
N VAL A 797 9.88 -11.72 19.33
CA VAL A 797 10.57 -10.44 19.11
C VAL A 797 9.57 -9.29 19.15
N ALA A 798 8.41 -9.39 18.48
CA ALA A 798 7.41 -8.33 18.44
C ALA A 798 6.85 -7.98 19.83
N GLU A 799 6.52 -8.97 20.66
CA GLU A 799 6.04 -8.74 22.03
C GLU A 799 7.12 -8.11 22.92
N ASN A 800 8.32 -8.67 22.90
CA ASN A 800 9.42 -8.19 23.74
C ASN A 800 9.88 -6.79 23.32
N LEU A 801 9.84 -6.48 22.01
CA LEU A 801 10.18 -5.15 21.51
C LEU A 801 9.28 -4.07 22.11
N LEU A 802 7.96 -4.25 22.04
CA LEU A 802 7.00 -3.31 22.65
C LEU A 802 7.20 -3.20 24.16
N THR A 803 7.48 -4.31 24.82
CA THR A 803 7.74 -4.34 26.28
C THR A 803 9.00 -3.56 26.66
N LEU A 804 10.10 -3.77 25.93
CA LEU A 804 11.38 -3.08 26.16
C LEU A 804 11.29 -1.58 25.90
N GLN A 805 10.59 -1.19 24.82
CA GLN A 805 10.33 0.23 24.54
C GLN A 805 9.50 0.86 25.67
N ARG A 806 8.46 0.17 26.15
CA ARG A 806 7.61 0.67 27.24
C ARG A 806 8.40 0.91 28.51
N ASP A 807 9.22 -0.06 28.90
CA ASP A 807 9.99 0.02 30.14
C ASP A 807 11.07 1.11 30.03
N PHE A 808 11.74 1.23 28.87
CA PHE A 808 12.67 2.33 28.61
C PHE A 808 12.02 3.71 28.74
N LEU A 809 10.84 3.91 28.13
CA LEU A 809 10.15 5.19 28.19
C LEU A 809 9.63 5.50 29.60
N ARG A 810 9.13 4.51 30.32
CA ARG A 810 8.69 4.69 31.72
C ARG A 810 9.84 5.09 32.63
N ASP A 811 10.99 4.42 32.52
CA ASP A 811 12.17 4.74 33.31
C ASP A 811 12.72 6.14 32.96
N ALA A 812 12.68 6.51 31.69
CA ALA A 812 13.12 7.84 31.23
C ALA A 812 12.22 8.99 31.71
N LEU A 813 10.94 8.71 31.98
CA LEU A 813 9.93 9.68 32.43
C LEU A 813 9.67 9.66 33.95
N ALA A 814 10.34 8.77 34.69
CA ALA A 814 10.12 8.51 36.11
C ALA A 814 10.34 9.75 37.00
#